data_AF-A0A9E4JDY7-F1
#
_entry.id   AF-A0A9E4JDY7-F1
#
_cell.length_a   1.000
_cell.length_b   1.000
_cell.length_c   1.000
_cell.angle_alpha   90.00
_cell.angle_beta   90.00
_cell.angle_gamma   90.00
#
_symmetry.space_group_name_H-M   'P 1'
#
loop_
_entity.id
_entity.type
_entity.pdbx_description
1 polymer ?
#
loop_
_entity_poly.entity_id
_entity_poly.type
_entity_poly.pdbx_seq_one_letter_code
_entity_poly.pdbx_strand_id
1 'polypeptide(L)'
;MKTQFISSRGGVNASRSGVSLAATLFASLFAVGACAPGTSSEGNGDDTDSAGQGGSGPNQGGTGTGEGGLGGSASSGGTGGSPEAPMPAKRICIEAGSEVKPDPATLNGVYALNCAGCHGATGQGVGKFPKLTEDKGFEAFSKIVREGKEGTAAGVMPAFSESHLSESELLQVYVTLAGKTLKADRTLGCNGASPLDEAAIARAFETGLKEWRAPDHEDAACASCHGPMPIDLAYIGYDDATIFRRALKHISEAQTRAVIDFVHAIRAKYGIAGPKNFMEFRPFQPGGLIIGGATPAERDHKFGLNLKQAAPTLFDGVLDTKAEALKAKDELLAINPRTFPIGIALNRWTEDIHHGKEHGTLNEWIPDRPHIPVDKAAETALYALHDKYIANPTWENLWAIQDAGKTLTKLTGVTKPDAKAPGYNEHDDFAFRSYGLKYESVLFAQHHFLEELRGRPGLSKMSASPFPERNSLWELGDLARTRESVFFPNDCKGSWNTCLGLPADAVEKIDQAQNPRTMLKDLKVAWFWVGWFFDTTLYRTNKSNSTKVSEYFTAELYERGYFNHTVYHRFRKNLAAAYEHQGVAKDANGEPGIDHYWAHTYGYYMAYNRGIELEKMPKDPEALALYKTLAGNTFRMMMLLATEHIQRTGKVSDREVMRPIYRSTMPIAFSEKHESAETLAKTKQIVDEYEAAVDAACDRRPLRYGEQPYPKHCGP
;
A
#
# COMPACT_ATOMS: atom_id res chain seq x y z
N MET A 1 -17.01 51.67 6.61
CA MET A 1 -18.09 50.75 7.03
C MET A 1 -17.50 49.74 8.00
N LYS A 2 -17.94 49.77 9.26
CA LYS A 2 -17.54 48.83 10.32
C LYS A 2 -18.47 47.60 10.23
N THR A 3 -17.92 46.40 10.25
CA THR A 3 -18.70 45.15 10.30
C THR A 3 -18.45 44.46 11.63
N GLN A 4 -19.49 44.36 12.45
CA GLN A 4 -19.52 43.68 13.74
C GLN A 4 -19.73 42.17 13.53
N PHE A 5 -18.96 41.35 14.22
CA PHE A 5 -19.17 39.91 14.38
C PHE A 5 -20.02 39.66 15.64
N ILE A 6 -21.14 38.94 15.46
CA ILE A 6 -21.96 38.40 16.56
C ILE A 6 -21.57 36.93 16.75
N SER A 7 -21.12 36.59 17.96
CA SER A 7 -20.84 35.21 18.40
C SER A 7 -22.00 34.73 19.28
N SER A 8 -22.71 33.68 18.87
CA SER A 8 -23.64 32.93 19.72
C SER A 8 -22.91 31.75 20.37
N ARG A 9 -22.87 31.73 21.71
CA ARG A 9 -22.44 30.57 22.51
C ARG A 9 -23.69 29.78 22.92
N GLY A 10 -23.78 28.52 22.50
CA GLY A 10 -24.68 27.52 23.07
C GLY A 10 -23.94 26.67 24.09
N GLY A 11 -24.34 26.72 25.35
CA GLY A 11 -23.80 25.89 26.43
C GLY A 11 -24.51 24.54 26.51
N VAL A 12 -23.74 23.47 26.73
CA VAL A 12 -24.26 22.14 27.07
C VAL A 12 -23.71 21.77 28.44
N ASN A 13 -24.63 21.57 29.39
CA ASN A 13 -24.37 21.08 30.75
C ASN A 13 -24.08 19.57 30.71
N ALA A 14 -22.98 19.15 31.31
CA ALA A 14 -22.71 17.74 31.61
C ALA A 14 -22.77 17.53 33.13
N SER A 15 -23.74 16.71 33.58
CA SER A 15 -23.88 16.26 34.96
C SER A 15 -22.84 15.20 35.29
N ARG A 16 -22.21 15.34 36.46
CA ARG A 16 -21.33 14.35 37.08
C ARG A 16 -22.16 13.40 37.95
N SER A 17 -21.92 12.10 37.81
CA SER A 17 -22.28 11.09 38.81
C SER A 17 -21.02 10.29 39.13
N GLY A 18 -20.57 10.40 40.38
CA GLY A 18 -19.43 9.65 40.90
C GLY A 18 -19.84 8.24 41.31
N VAL A 19 -18.91 7.30 41.18
CA VAL A 19 -19.03 5.95 41.75
C VAL A 19 -17.74 5.66 42.52
N SER A 20 -17.88 5.47 43.83
CA SER A 20 -16.86 4.93 44.73
C SER A 20 -16.70 3.43 44.47
N LEU A 21 -15.45 2.95 44.37
CA LEU A 21 -15.14 1.52 44.50
C LEU A 21 -14.76 1.21 45.94
N ALA A 22 -15.50 0.31 46.57
CA ALA A 22 -15.11 -0.37 47.79
C ALA A 22 -14.65 -1.79 47.44
N ALA A 23 -13.54 -2.20 48.04
CA ALA A 23 -12.95 -3.53 47.93
C ALA A 23 -13.56 -4.48 48.98
N THR A 24 -13.74 -5.75 48.62
CA THR A 24 -13.89 -6.84 49.60
C THR A 24 -13.21 -8.13 49.09
N LEU A 25 -12.29 -8.64 49.89
CA LEU A 25 -11.70 -9.99 49.85
C LEU A 25 -12.66 -11.04 50.44
N PHE A 26 -12.57 -12.30 50.01
CA PHE A 26 -12.68 -13.59 50.77
C PHE A 26 -12.57 -14.73 49.73
N ALA A 27 -11.47 -15.49 49.59
CA ALA A 27 -10.92 -16.61 50.39
C ALA A 27 -11.73 -17.94 50.33
N SER A 28 -11.13 -18.92 49.62
CA SER A 28 -10.92 -20.33 49.97
C SER A 28 -12.09 -21.35 50.04
N LEU A 29 -12.02 -22.47 49.29
CA LEU A 29 -11.61 -23.82 49.76
C LEU A 29 -11.99 -24.99 48.80
N PHE A 30 -11.03 -25.92 48.68
CA PHE A 30 -10.98 -27.34 48.25
C PHE A 30 -12.26 -28.16 47.98
N ALA A 31 -12.19 -29.06 46.97
CA ALA A 31 -12.26 -30.52 47.17
C ALA A 31 -11.85 -31.33 45.92
N VAL A 32 -11.09 -32.40 46.17
CA VAL A 32 -10.57 -33.42 45.26
C VAL A 32 -11.60 -34.57 45.14
N GLY A 33 -11.69 -35.22 43.98
CA GLY A 33 -12.40 -36.50 43.83
C GLY A 33 -12.23 -37.12 42.43
N ALA A 34 -11.76 -38.36 42.38
CA ALA A 34 -11.30 -39.07 41.20
C ALA A 34 -12.19 -40.28 40.81
N CYS A 35 -12.00 -40.75 39.56
CA CYS A 35 -12.14 -42.12 39.00
C CYS A 35 -13.53 -42.76 38.66
N ALA A 36 -13.78 -42.86 37.34
CA ALA A 36 -14.08 -44.07 36.49
C ALA A 36 -15.35 -44.94 36.72
N PRO A 37 -15.63 -46.01 35.92
CA PRO A 37 -16.02 -46.13 34.48
C PRO A 37 -17.25 -47.06 34.21
N GLY A 38 -17.68 -47.29 32.94
CA GLY A 38 -18.49 -48.45 32.48
C GLY A 38 -19.63 -48.12 31.46
N THR A 39 -19.58 -48.59 30.19
CA THR A 39 -20.31 -49.76 29.55
C THR A 39 -21.85 -49.62 29.51
N SER A 40 -22.69 -50.00 28.52
CA SER A 40 -22.66 -50.82 27.28
C SER A 40 -24.10 -50.92 26.72
N SER A 41 -24.27 -51.08 25.39
CA SER A 41 -25.19 -52.00 24.63
C SER A 41 -25.54 -51.43 23.25
N GLU A 42 -25.16 -52.03 22.11
CA GLU A 42 -25.65 -53.23 21.39
C GLU A 42 -27.06 -53.12 20.75
N GLY A 43 -27.12 -53.37 19.42
CA GLY A 43 -28.35 -53.59 18.65
C GLY A 43 -28.16 -53.56 17.12
N ASN A 44 -27.93 -54.73 16.52
CA ASN A 44 -27.82 -55.03 15.06
C ASN A 44 -29.17 -54.95 14.30
N GLY A 45 -29.12 -54.86 12.96
CA GLY A 45 -30.22 -55.28 12.07
C GLY A 45 -30.03 -54.94 10.58
N ASP A 46 -29.96 -55.98 9.75
CA ASP A 46 -29.63 -56.05 8.32
C ASP A 46 -30.66 -55.49 7.29
N ASP A 47 -30.13 -55.25 6.08
CA ASP A 47 -30.63 -55.40 4.70
C ASP A 47 -32.15 -55.41 4.37
N THR A 48 -32.51 -54.70 3.28
CA THR A 48 -33.31 -55.27 2.17
C THR A 48 -33.29 -54.38 0.92
N ASP A 49 -33.01 -55.02 -0.22
CA ASP A 49 -33.28 -54.57 -1.61
C ASP A 49 -34.78 -54.34 -1.85
N SER A 50 -35.13 -53.46 -2.81
CA SER A 50 -36.25 -53.65 -3.75
C SER A 50 -36.29 -52.60 -4.88
N ALA A 51 -36.49 -53.10 -6.09
CA ALA A 51 -36.62 -52.42 -7.37
C ALA A 51 -38.06 -51.93 -7.69
N GLY A 52 -38.22 -51.19 -8.79
CA GLY A 52 -39.47 -51.07 -9.57
C GLY A 52 -39.94 -49.63 -9.81
N GLN A 53 -39.71 -49.06 -11.00
CA GLN A 53 -40.57 -49.08 -12.21
C GLN A 53 -41.76 -48.09 -12.20
N GLY A 54 -41.77 -47.23 -13.23
CA GLY A 54 -42.92 -47.04 -14.14
C GLY A 54 -43.91 -45.91 -13.85
N GLY A 55 -44.18 -45.06 -14.85
CA GLY A 55 -45.37 -44.21 -14.87
C GLY A 55 -45.35 -43.10 -15.95
N SER A 56 -45.99 -43.38 -17.08
CA SER A 56 -46.05 -42.55 -18.29
C SER A 56 -47.33 -41.72 -18.39
N GLY A 57 -47.20 -40.42 -18.77
CA GLY A 57 -48.16 -39.58 -19.54
C GLY A 57 -49.54 -39.24 -18.95
N PRO A 58 -50.42 -38.50 -19.68
CA PRO A 58 -50.17 -37.42 -20.65
C PRO A 58 -51.13 -36.20 -20.48
N ASN A 59 -50.98 -35.21 -21.38
CA ASN A 59 -52.04 -34.43 -22.07
C ASN A 59 -52.29 -32.94 -21.72
N GLN A 60 -52.20 -32.11 -22.78
CA GLN A 60 -53.05 -30.98 -23.24
C GLN A 60 -53.41 -29.85 -22.24
N GLY A 61 -53.42 -28.56 -22.57
CA GLY A 61 -53.45 -27.80 -23.82
C GLY A 61 -54.04 -26.43 -23.45
N GLY A 62 -53.54 -25.33 -24.03
CA GLY A 62 -54.02 -24.00 -23.65
C GLY A 62 -53.48 -22.91 -24.58
N THR A 63 -54.24 -22.64 -25.63
CA THR A 63 -54.09 -21.53 -26.58
C THR A 63 -54.33 -20.18 -25.90
N GLY A 64 -53.44 -19.21 -26.15
CA GLY A 64 -53.63 -17.81 -25.75
C GLY A 64 -52.91 -16.88 -26.72
N THR A 65 -53.67 -16.37 -27.68
CA THR A 65 -53.32 -15.31 -28.63
C THR A 65 -53.09 -13.97 -27.91
N GLY A 66 -52.03 -13.26 -28.26
CA GLY A 66 -51.76 -11.90 -27.80
C GLY A 66 -50.78 -11.18 -28.71
N GLU A 67 -51.33 -10.53 -29.73
CA GLU A 67 -50.65 -9.55 -30.58
C GLU A 67 -50.24 -8.33 -29.74
N GLY A 68 -49.02 -7.82 -29.93
CA GLY A 68 -48.53 -6.58 -29.34
C GLY A 68 -47.24 -6.13 -30.02
N GLY A 69 -47.35 -5.16 -30.92
CA GLY A 69 -46.35 -4.78 -31.89
C GLY A 69 -45.05 -4.21 -31.32
N LEU A 70 -43.93 -4.63 -31.94
CA LEU A 70 -42.63 -3.99 -31.86
C LEU A 70 -42.53 -2.97 -33.01
N GLY A 71 -42.70 -1.70 -32.68
CA GLY A 71 -42.42 -0.58 -33.58
C GLY A 71 -41.13 0.13 -33.18
N GLY A 72 -40.31 0.48 -34.18
CA GLY A 72 -39.38 1.61 -34.09
C GLY A 72 -37.89 1.28 -33.95
N SER A 73 -37.30 0.65 -34.96
CA SER A 73 -35.86 0.75 -35.20
C SER A 73 -35.52 2.16 -35.72
N ALA A 74 -34.90 2.98 -34.88
CA ALA A 74 -34.33 4.26 -35.28
C ALA A 74 -32.89 4.02 -35.78
N SER A 75 -32.77 3.89 -37.11
CA SER A 75 -31.52 3.96 -37.85
C SER A 75 -31.02 5.41 -37.85
N SER A 76 -30.04 5.73 -36.99
CA SER A 76 -29.22 6.94 -37.13
C SER A 76 -28.05 6.64 -38.07
N GLY A 77 -28.17 7.12 -39.32
CA GLY A 77 -27.07 7.15 -40.28
C GLY A 77 -26.02 8.18 -39.84
N GLY A 78 -25.03 7.72 -39.08
CA GLY A 78 -23.78 8.45 -38.85
C GLY A 78 -22.82 8.15 -39.99
N THR A 79 -22.42 9.18 -40.74
CA THR A 79 -21.34 9.11 -41.72
C THR A 79 -20.04 8.73 -41.01
N GLY A 80 -19.64 7.47 -41.15
CA GLY A 80 -18.39 6.93 -40.61
C GLY A 80 -17.17 7.61 -41.24
N GLY A 81 -16.56 8.54 -40.52
CA GLY A 81 -15.13 8.78 -40.68
C GLY A 81 -14.40 7.49 -40.31
N SER A 82 -13.49 7.03 -41.16
CA SER A 82 -12.61 5.91 -40.79
C SER A 82 -11.94 6.23 -39.46
N PRO A 83 -11.91 5.30 -38.49
CA PRO A 83 -11.17 5.51 -37.26
C PRO A 83 -9.72 5.87 -37.64
N GLU A 84 -9.29 7.06 -37.21
CA GLU A 84 -7.93 7.52 -37.39
C GLU A 84 -6.99 6.47 -36.78
N ALA A 85 -5.93 6.10 -37.51
CA ALA A 85 -5.05 5.03 -37.07
C ALA A 85 -4.44 5.37 -35.70
N PRO A 86 -4.31 4.41 -34.77
CA PRO A 86 -3.65 4.62 -33.48
C PRO A 86 -2.28 5.27 -33.66
N MET A 87 -1.85 6.11 -32.71
CA MET A 87 -0.50 6.66 -32.79
C MET A 87 0.51 5.51 -32.85
N PRO A 88 1.54 5.63 -33.68
CA PRO A 88 2.56 4.61 -33.73
C PRO A 88 3.27 4.58 -32.37
N ALA A 89 3.09 3.49 -31.61
CA ALA A 89 4.10 3.05 -30.65
C ALA A 89 5.45 3.13 -31.37
N LYS A 90 6.51 3.60 -30.70
CA LYS A 90 7.84 3.88 -31.28
C LYS A 90 8.19 2.83 -32.35
N ARG A 91 7.92 3.15 -33.62
CA ARG A 91 8.04 2.16 -34.70
C ARG A 91 9.51 1.81 -34.80
N ILE A 92 9.80 0.52 -34.73
CA ILE A 92 11.15 0.02 -34.87
C ILE A 92 11.57 0.35 -36.30
N CYS A 93 12.54 1.23 -36.48
CA CYS A 93 13.16 1.45 -37.78
C CYS A 93 14.33 0.47 -37.88
N ILE A 94 14.31 -0.35 -38.92
CA ILE A 94 15.35 -1.34 -39.20
C ILE A 94 15.90 -1.01 -40.57
N GLU A 95 17.12 -0.49 -40.65
CA GLU A 95 17.74 -0.18 -41.94
C GLU A 95 18.15 -1.45 -42.68
N ALA A 96 18.12 -1.41 -44.02
CA ALA A 96 18.64 -2.50 -44.85
C ALA A 96 20.07 -2.89 -44.44
N GLY A 97 20.32 -4.19 -44.30
CA GLY A 97 21.60 -4.75 -43.88
C GLY A 97 21.83 -4.76 -42.37
N SER A 98 20.99 -4.11 -41.56
CA SER A 98 21.11 -4.10 -40.10
C SER A 98 20.81 -5.47 -39.50
N GLU A 99 21.57 -5.85 -38.48
CA GLU A 99 21.29 -7.02 -37.67
C GLU A 99 20.19 -6.74 -36.65
N VAL A 100 19.08 -7.46 -36.79
CA VAL A 100 17.96 -7.47 -35.85
C VAL A 100 18.19 -8.61 -34.89
N LYS A 101 18.39 -8.29 -33.61
CA LYS A 101 18.69 -9.26 -32.55
C LYS A 101 17.42 -9.52 -31.72
N PRO A 102 17.28 -10.71 -31.12
CA PRO A 102 16.20 -10.97 -30.17
C PRO A 102 16.16 -9.89 -29.09
N ASP A 103 14.99 -9.30 -28.87
CA ASP A 103 14.78 -8.28 -27.84
C ASP A 103 13.64 -8.75 -26.92
N PRO A 104 13.93 -9.19 -25.68
CA PRO A 104 12.92 -9.59 -24.72
C PRO A 104 11.81 -8.56 -24.49
N ALA A 105 12.08 -7.25 -24.67
CA ALA A 105 11.06 -6.21 -24.56
C ALA A 105 9.96 -6.34 -25.62
N THR A 106 10.26 -6.99 -26.75
CA THR A 106 9.29 -7.25 -27.83
C THR A 106 8.20 -8.23 -27.39
N LEU A 107 8.54 -9.21 -26.54
CA LEU A 107 7.55 -10.16 -26.01
C LEU A 107 6.53 -9.46 -25.12
N ASN A 108 6.96 -8.43 -24.38
CA ASN A 108 6.09 -7.63 -23.53
C ASN A 108 5.38 -6.50 -24.29
N GLY A 109 5.86 -6.11 -25.48
CA GLY A 109 5.26 -5.06 -26.30
C GLY A 109 4.31 -5.60 -27.37
N VAL A 110 4.71 -5.41 -28.62
CA VAL A 110 3.89 -5.70 -29.81
C VAL A 110 3.42 -7.16 -29.87
N TYR A 111 4.25 -8.11 -29.42
CA TYR A 111 3.84 -9.52 -29.37
C TYR A 111 2.73 -9.76 -28.36
N ALA A 112 2.84 -9.21 -27.14
CA ALA A 112 1.82 -9.39 -26.11
C ALA A 112 0.48 -8.78 -26.51
N LEU A 113 0.49 -7.64 -27.22
CA LEU A 113 -0.70 -6.97 -27.74
C LEU A 113 -1.48 -7.81 -28.76
N ASN A 114 -0.76 -8.47 -29.66
CA ASN A 114 -1.34 -9.01 -30.90
C ASN A 114 -1.38 -10.54 -30.94
N CYS A 115 -0.50 -11.21 -30.19
CA CYS A 115 -0.23 -12.63 -30.37
C CYS A 115 -0.39 -13.43 -29.07
N ALA A 116 0.04 -12.90 -27.92
CA ALA A 116 0.15 -13.67 -26.68
C ALA A 116 -1.19 -14.20 -26.14
N GLY A 117 -2.31 -13.51 -26.41
CA GLY A 117 -3.64 -13.94 -25.96
C GLY A 117 -4.02 -15.34 -26.45
N CYS A 118 -3.59 -15.70 -27.66
CA CYS A 118 -3.81 -17.04 -28.22
C CYS A 118 -2.56 -17.92 -28.13
N HIS A 119 -1.37 -17.34 -28.32
CA HIS A 119 -0.14 -18.10 -28.49
C HIS A 119 0.72 -18.20 -27.22
N GLY A 120 0.25 -17.66 -26.09
CA GLY A 120 0.95 -17.64 -24.81
C GLY A 120 2.01 -16.54 -24.74
N ALA A 121 2.39 -16.16 -23.51
CA ALA A 121 3.30 -15.03 -23.24
C ALA A 121 4.68 -15.13 -23.93
N THR A 122 5.15 -16.34 -24.28
CA THR A 122 6.44 -16.57 -24.94
C THR A 122 6.29 -17.29 -26.29
N GLY A 123 5.09 -17.36 -26.86
CA GLY A 123 4.83 -18.07 -28.12
C GLY A 123 4.81 -19.59 -27.98
N GLN A 124 4.70 -20.11 -26.76
CA GLN A 124 4.71 -21.53 -26.47
C GLN A 124 3.40 -22.26 -26.83
N GLY A 125 2.39 -21.56 -27.34
CA GLY A 125 1.05 -22.07 -27.62
C GLY A 125 0.21 -22.24 -26.35
N VAL A 126 -1.12 -22.18 -26.50
CA VAL A 126 -2.07 -22.42 -25.39
C VAL A 126 -3.22 -23.30 -25.90
N GLY A 127 -3.38 -24.48 -25.29
CA GLY A 127 -4.43 -25.43 -25.65
C GLY A 127 -4.37 -25.83 -27.13
N LYS A 128 -5.35 -25.35 -27.90
CA LYS A 128 -5.50 -25.63 -29.34
C LYS A 128 -4.73 -24.66 -30.24
N PHE A 129 -4.23 -23.54 -29.71
CA PHE A 129 -3.44 -22.57 -30.47
C PHE A 129 -1.97 -23.02 -30.52
N PRO A 130 -1.36 -23.09 -31.73
CA PRO A 130 -0.03 -23.66 -31.90
C PRO A 130 1.07 -22.78 -31.33
N LYS A 131 2.25 -23.38 -31.15
CA LYS A 131 3.48 -22.67 -30.82
C LYS A 131 3.93 -21.80 -31.99
N LEU A 132 4.43 -20.60 -31.68
CA LEU A 132 5.04 -19.67 -32.63
C LEU A 132 6.58 -19.68 -32.57
N THR A 133 7.17 -20.42 -31.63
CA THR A 133 8.63 -20.56 -31.50
C THR A 133 9.26 -21.49 -32.54
N GLU A 134 8.45 -22.19 -33.34
CA GLU A 134 8.94 -22.98 -34.47
C GLU A 134 9.39 -22.08 -35.62
N ASP A 135 10.63 -22.24 -36.05
CA ASP A 135 11.18 -21.43 -37.14
C ASP A 135 10.63 -21.87 -38.50
N LYS A 136 9.75 -21.03 -39.08
CA LYS A 136 9.18 -21.23 -40.42
C LYS A 136 9.75 -20.28 -41.48
N GLY A 137 10.75 -19.48 -41.12
CA GLY A 137 11.17 -18.32 -41.93
C GLY A 137 10.30 -17.08 -41.68
N PHE A 138 10.90 -15.88 -41.78
CA PHE A 138 10.18 -14.61 -41.57
C PHE A 138 9.08 -14.42 -42.61
N GLU A 139 9.33 -14.77 -43.86
CA GLU A 139 8.34 -14.64 -44.95
C GLU A 139 7.08 -15.45 -44.66
N ALA A 140 7.22 -16.71 -44.24
CA ALA A 140 6.07 -17.56 -43.90
C ALA A 140 5.37 -17.06 -42.63
N PHE A 141 6.11 -16.63 -41.62
CA PHE A 141 5.56 -16.04 -40.40
C PHE A 141 4.76 -14.78 -40.72
N SER A 142 5.36 -13.85 -41.47
CA SER A 142 4.73 -12.59 -41.89
C SER A 142 3.47 -12.88 -42.70
N LYS A 143 3.55 -13.75 -43.71
CA LYS A 143 2.39 -14.14 -44.53
C LYS A 143 1.22 -14.65 -43.69
N ILE A 144 1.47 -15.55 -42.74
CA ILE A 144 0.42 -16.08 -41.84
C ILE A 144 -0.21 -14.95 -41.01
N VAL A 145 0.60 -14.02 -40.49
CA VAL A 145 0.10 -12.89 -39.70
C VAL A 145 -0.70 -11.91 -40.56
N ARG A 146 -0.29 -11.68 -41.81
CA ARG A 146 -0.99 -10.78 -42.75
C ARG A 146 -2.30 -11.35 -43.27
N GLU A 147 -2.31 -12.62 -43.63
CA GLU A 147 -3.49 -13.28 -44.20
C GLU A 147 -4.46 -13.77 -43.11
N GLY A 148 -3.97 -13.89 -41.87
CA GLY A 148 -4.65 -14.63 -40.83
C GLY A 148 -4.68 -16.12 -41.15
N LYS A 149 -5.45 -16.88 -40.38
CA LYS A 149 -5.66 -18.30 -40.64
C LYS A 149 -7.06 -18.71 -40.22
N GLU A 150 -7.87 -19.10 -41.19
CA GLU A 150 -9.16 -19.74 -40.93
C GLU A 150 -8.94 -21.08 -40.21
N GLY A 151 -9.75 -21.35 -39.19
CA GLY A 151 -9.51 -22.45 -38.27
C GLY A 151 -10.04 -23.80 -38.74
N THR A 152 -9.21 -24.84 -38.69
CA THR A 152 -9.64 -26.21 -38.40
C THR A 152 -9.59 -26.43 -36.88
N ALA A 153 -10.73 -26.64 -36.20
CA ALA A 153 -10.92 -26.94 -34.75
C ALA A 153 -10.27 -25.99 -33.69
N ALA A 154 -9.14 -25.35 -34.01
CA ALA A 154 -8.28 -24.53 -33.15
C ALA A 154 -8.74 -23.08 -32.95
N GLY A 155 -9.77 -22.61 -33.67
CA GLY A 155 -10.18 -21.20 -33.67
C GLY A 155 -9.61 -20.44 -34.87
N VAL A 156 -10.11 -19.22 -35.10
CA VAL A 156 -9.74 -18.36 -36.24
C VAL A 156 -8.66 -17.37 -35.80
N MET A 157 -7.56 -17.29 -36.53
CA MET A 157 -6.56 -16.22 -36.38
C MET A 157 -6.92 -15.07 -37.32
N PRO A 158 -7.19 -13.86 -36.81
CA PRO A 158 -7.48 -12.71 -37.67
C PRO A 158 -6.25 -12.28 -38.48
N ALA A 159 -6.50 -11.62 -39.60
CA ALA A 159 -5.48 -10.95 -40.40
C ALA A 159 -5.03 -9.64 -39.74
N PHE A 160 -3.72 -9.36 -39.75
CA PHE A 160 -3.13 -8.12 -39.22
C PHE A 160 -2.56 -7.28 -40.36
N SER A 161 -3.17 -6.13 -40.64
CA SER A 161 -2.70 -5.22 -41.69
C SER A 161 -1.37 -4.55 -41.36
N GLU A 162 -0.66 -4.07 -42.37
CA GLU A 162 0.60 -3.32 -42.18
C GLU A 162 0.41 -2.02 -41.38
N SER A 163 -0.80 -1.43 -41.44
CA SER A 163 -1.16 -0.27 -40.62
C SER A 163 -1.31 -0.60 -39.14
N HIS A 164 -1.68 -1.83 -38.80
CA HIS A 164 -1.87 -2.30 -37.43
C HIS A 164 -0.58 -2.84 -36.81
N LEU A 165 0.19 -3.58 -37.60
CA LEU A 165 1.45 -4.19 -37.19
C LEU A 165 2.45 -3.95 -38.30
N SER A 166 3.47 -3.11 -38.12
CA SER A 166 4.42 -2.82 -39.20
C SER A 166 5.33 -4.02 -39.49
N GLU A 167 5.92 -4.08 -40.69
CA GLU A 167 6.85 -5.16 -41.05
C GLU A 167 8.08 -5.23 -40.14
N SER A 168 8.57 -4.09 -39.64
CA SER A 168 9.72 -4.05 -38.73
C SER A 168 9.37 -4.59 -37.34
N GLU A 169 8.20 -4.27 -36.82
CA GLU A 169 7.71 -4.84 -35.57
C GLU A 169 7.48 -6.35 -35.72
N LEU A 170 6.89 -6.76 -36.85
CA LEU A 170 6.67 -8.18 -37.15
C LEU A 170 7.99 -8.95 -37.27
N LEU A 171 9.01 -8.35 -37.90
CA LEU A 171 10.36 -8.91 -37.97
C LEU A 171 10.98 -9.03 -36.57
N GLN A 172 10.87 -7.98 -35.75
CA GLN A 172 11.38 -8.01 -34.38
C GLN A 172 10.69 -9.09 -33.52
N VAL A 173 9.36 -9.23 -33.65
CA VAL A 173 8.58 -10.29 -32.99
C VAL A 173 9.10 -11.66 -33.41
N TYR A 174 9.24 -11.89 -34.71
CA TYR A 174 9.72 -13.15 -35.26
C TYR A 174 11.14 -13.50 -34.78
N VAL A 175 12.09 -12.57 -34.90
CA VAL A 175 13.48 -12.71 -34.45
C VAL A 175 13.54 -13.07 -32.96
N THR A 176 12.70 -12.43 -32.16
CA THR A 176 12.63 -12.66 -30.71
C THR A 176 12.05 -14.04 -30.38
N LEU A 177 10.94 -14.44 -31.00
CA LEU A 177 10.32 -15.76 -30.79
C LEU A 177 11.20 -16.91 -31.27
N ALA A 178 11.88 -16.73 -32.41
CA ALA A 178 12.78 -17.73 -32.99
C ALA A 178 14.16 -17.75 -32.31
N GLY A 179 14.45 -16.80 -31.41
CA GLY A 179 15.73 -16.71 -30.69
C GLY A 179 16.95 -16.54 -31.60
N LYS A 180 16.77 -15.96 -32.80
CA LYS A 180 17.83 -15.83 -33.82
C LYS A 180 18.02 -14.40 -34.26
N THR A 181 19.24 -14.06 -34.66
CA THR A 181 19.56 -12.78 -35.29
C THR A 181 19.36 -12.87 -36.79
N LEU A 182 18.74 -11.86 -37.41
CA LEU A 182 18.57 -11.77 -38.87
C LEU A 182 19.13 -10.46 -39.39
N LYS A 183 19.63 -10.47 -40.63
CA LYS A 183 19.91 -9.24 -41.36
C LYS A 183 18.66 -8.82 -42.12
N ALA A 184 18.23 -7.58 -41.94
CA ALA A 184 17.15 -7.03 -42.73
C ALA A 184 17.60 -6.92 -44.20
N ASP A 185 16.81 -7.47 -45.11
CA ASP A 185 17.07 -7.44 -46.56
C ASP A 185 16.73 -6.07 -47.18
N ARG A 186 15.90 -5.29 -46.50
CA ARG A 186 15.47 -3.94 -46.88
C ARG A 186 15.22 -3.09 -45.64
N THR A 187 15.07 -1.79 -45.86
CA THR A 187 14.70 -0.85 -44.80
C THR A 187 13.22 -1.05 -44.44
N LEU A 188 12.93 -1.36 -43.17
CA LEU A 188 11.59 -1.61 -42.64
C LEU A 188 11.23 -0.55 -41.59
N GLY A 189 9.99 -0.04 -41.63
CA GLY A 189 9.44 0.80 -40.56
C GLY A 189 10.01 2.22 -40.44
N CYS A 190 10.93 2.64 -41.31
CA CYS A 190 11.59 3.94 -41.23
C CYS A 190 10.78 5.11 -41.83
N ASN A 191 9.55 4.87 -42.28
CA ASN A 191 8.63 5.94 -42.66
C ASN A 191 7.92 6.47 -41.40
N GLY A 192 8.52 7.49 -40.77
CA GLY A 192 7.77 8.44 -39.94
C GLY A 192 7.69 8.21 -38.43
N ALA A 193 8.62 7.47 -37.81
CA ALA A 193 8.79 7.57 -36.35
C ALA A 193 9.53 8.87 -35.97
N SER A 194 9.00 10.01 -36.42
CA SER A 194 9.39 11.28 -35.83
C SER A 194 8.97 11.26 -34.35
N PRO A 195 9.77 11.82 -33.43
CA PRO A 195 9.26 12.18 -32.11
C PRO A 195 7.90 12.87 -32.28
N LEU A 196 6.92 12.52 -31.44
CA LEU A 196 5.60 13.16 -31.50
C LEU A 196 5.80 14.67 -31.47
N ASP A 197 5.35 15.36 -32.52
CA ASP A 197 5.37 16.81 -32.52
C ASP A 197 4.37 17.36 -31.50
N GLU A 198 4.51 18.65 -31.16
CA GLU A 198 3.66 19.28 -30.14
C GLU A 198 2.16 19.17 -30.47
N ALA A 199 1.80 19.17 -31.75
CA ALA A 199 0.41 19.07 -32.20
C ALA A 199 -0.13 17.64 -32.01
N ALA A 200 0.67 16.61 -32.31
CA ALA A 200 0.34 15.21 -32.05
C ALA A 200 0.22 14.93 -30.55
N ILE A 201 1.14 15.46 -29.74
CA ILE A 201 1.05 15.39 -28.27
C ILE A 201 -0.25 16.04 -27.79
N ALA A 202 -0.58 17.23 -28.28
CA ALA A 202 -1.81 17.93 -27.89
C ALA A 202 -3.08 17.17 -28.26
N ARG A 203 -3.17 16.63 -29.49
CA ARG A 203 -4.31 15.83 -29.94
C ARG A 203 -4.48 14.55 -29.12
N ALA A 204 -3.39 13.82 -28.89
CA ALA A 204 -3.40 12.61 -28.08
C ALA A 204 -3.78 12.91 -26.62
N PHE A 205 -3.36 14.05 -26.08
CA PHE A 205 -3.76 14.51 -24.75
C PHE A 205 -5.26 14.79 -24.68
N GLU A 206 -5.82 15.53 -25.65
CA GLU A 206 -7.24 15.89 -25.69
C GLU A 206 -8.13 14.65 -25.86
N THR A 207 -7.90 13.86 -26.92
CA THR A 207 -8.65 12.63 -27.20
C THR A 207 -8.50 11.64 -26.06
N GLY A 208 -7.27 11.44 -25.59
CA GLY A 208 -6.95 10.56 -24.49
C GLY A 208 -7.64 10.93 -23.18
N LEU A 209 -7.67 12.22 -22.83
CA LEU A 209 -8.31 12.70 -21.60
C LEU A 209 -9.82 12.48 -21.64
N LYS A 210 -10.44 12.65 -22.80
CA LYS A 210 -11.85 12.35 -23.01
C LYS A 210 -12.14 10.87 -22.75
N GLU A 211 -11.35 9.97 -23.35
CA GLU A 211 -11.56 8.52 -23.16
C GLU A 211 -11.19 8.04 -21.74
N TRP A 212 -10.18 8.65 -21.11
CA TRP A 212 -9.80 8.39 -19.72
C TRP A 212 -10.92 8.68 -18.72
N ARG A 213 -11.84 9.59 -19.08
CA ARG A 213 -13.00 10.01 -18.29
C ARG A 213 -14.31 9.43 -18.78
N ALA A 214 -14.30 8.69 -19.90
CA ALA A 214 -15.49 8.08 -20.44
C ALA A 214 -15.94 6.94 -19.51
N PRO A 215 -17.23 6.91 -19.12
CA PRO A 215 -17.76 5.80 -18.35
C PRO A 215 -17.77 4.53 -19.21
N ASP A 216 -17.45 3.41 -18.57
CA ASP A 216 -17.62 2.07 -19.10
C ASP A 216 -19.07 1.56 -18.88
N HIS A 217 -19.28 0.26 -19.08
CA HIS A 217 -20.57 -0.40 -18.91
C HIS A 217 -21.05 -0.48 -17.45
N GLU A 218 -20.19 -0.18 -16.47
CA GLU A 218 -20.50 -0.08 -15.03
C GLU A 218 -20.53 1.38 -14.54
N ASP A 219 -20.59 2.36 -15.46
CA ASP A 219 -20.46 3.80 -15.20
C ASP A 219 -19.08 4.22 -14.64
N ALA A 220 -18.08 3.33 -14.66
CA ALA A 220 -16.74 3.60 -14.15
C ALA A 220 -15.85 4.23 -15.22
N ALA A 221 -15.02 5.21 -14.85
CA ALA A 221 -13.98 5.73 -15.74
C ALA A 221 -12.59 5.31 -15.25
N CYS A 222 -11.57 5.36 -16.11
CA CYS A 222 -10.18 5.14 -15.67
C CYS A 222 -9.82 6.12 -14.52
N ALA A 223 -10.26 7.37 -14.63
CA ALA A 223 -10.10 8.41 -13.61
C ALA A 223 -10.78 8.09 -12.26
N SER A 224 -11.68 7.10 -12.20
CA SER A 224 -12.38 6.69 -10.97
C SER A 224 -11.57 5.74 -10.08
N CYS A 225 -10.58 5.03 -10.62
CA CYS A 225 -9.65 4.20 -9.84
C CYS A 225 -8.22 4.78 -9.83
N HIS A 226 -7.84 5.45 -10.92
CA HIS A 226 -6.54 6.09 -11.06
C HIS A 226 -6.60 7.58 -10.66
N GLY A 227 -5.68 8.40 -11.16
CA GLY A 227 -5.69 9.84 -10.99
C GLY A 227 -6.36 10.59 -12.15
N PRO A 228 -6.32 11.94 -12.12
CA PRO A 228 -6.93 12.80 -13.15
C PRO A 228 -6.44 12.57 -14.59
N MET A 229 -5.28 11.93 -14.74
CA MET A 229 -4.58 11.61 -15.99
C MET A 229 -3.69 10.38 -15.77
N PRO A 230 -3.25 9.65 -16.81
CA PRO A 230 -2.52 8.38 -16.67
C PRO A 230 -1.03 8.57 -16.32
N ILE A 231 -0.72 9.40 -15.33
CA ILE A 231 0.66 9.67 -14.89
C ILE A 231 1.32 8.42 -14.37
N ASP A 232 0.59 7.60 -13.62
CA ASP A 232 1.09 6.32 -13.15
C ASP A 232 1.44 5.38 -14.29
N LEU A 233 0.59 5.22 -15.30
CA LEU A 233 0.88 4.38 -16.48
C LEU A 233 2.02 4.92 -17.35
N ALA A 234 2.22 6.24 -17.35
CA ALA A 234 3.32 6.87 -18.08
C ALA A 234 4.65 6.73 -17.35
N TYR A 235 4.64 7.00 -16.04
CA TYR A 235 5.80 6.99 -15.15
C TYR A 235 6.30 5.55 -14.88
N ILE A 236 5.36 4.66 -14.60
CA ILE A 236 5.57 3.23 -14.41
C ILE A 236 5.37 2.62 -15.79
N GLY A 237 6.43 2.12 -16.41
CA GLY A 237 6.50 1.70 -17.80
C GLY A 237 5.71 0.44 -18.11
N TYR A 238 4.41 0.46 -17.85
CA TYR A 238 3.50 -0.53 -18.39
C TYR A 238 3.62 -0.51 -19.91
N ASP A 239 3.85 -1.70 -20.46
CA ASP A 239 3.80 -1.90 -21.89
C ASP A 239 2.36 -1.75 -22.41
N ASP A 240 2.27 -1.43 -23.69
CA ASP A 240 1.00 -1.19 -24.35
C ASP A 240 0.10 -2.44 -24.28
N ALA A 241 0.69 -3.65 -24.28
CA ALA A 241 -0.05 -4.91 -24.19
C ALA A 241 -0.80 -5.09 -22.88
N THR A 242 -0.13 -4.75 -21.79
CA THR A 242 -0.67 -4.80 -20.44
C THR A 242 -1.76 -3.75 -20.29
N ILE A 243 -1.53 -2.53 -20.77
CA ILE A 243 -2.56 -1.48 -20.79
C ILE A 243 -3.76 -1.96 -21.61
N PHE A 244 -3.53 -2.47 -22.82
CA PHE A 244 -4.57 -2.89 -23.74
C PHE A 244 -5.44 -4.01 -23.16
N ARG A 245 -4.81 -5.10 -22.69
CA ARG A 245 -5.51 -6.25 -22.09
C ARG A 245 -6.34 -5.84 -20.88
N ARG A 246 -5.83 -4.93 -20.03
CA ARG A 246 -6.54 -4.47 -18.83
C ARG A 246 -7.69 -3.52 -19.19
N ALA A 247 -7.47 -2.58 -20.12
CA ALA A 247 -8.46 -1.60 -20.55
C ALA A 247 -9.61 -2.22 -21.35
N LEU A 248 -9.36 -3.25 -22.16
CA LEU A 248 -10.40 -3.93 -22.96
C LEU A 248 -11.52 -4.58 -22.14
N LYS A 249 -11.31 -4.79 -20.84
CA LYS A 249 -12.38 -5.25 -19.93
C LYS A 249 -13.42 -4.17 -19.67
N HIS A 250 -13.09 -2.91 -19.94
CA HIS A 250 -13.88 -1.74 -19.58
C HIS A 250 -14.35 -0.99 -20.83
N ILE A 251 -13.41 -0.69 -21.74
CA ILE A 251 -13.64 0.18 -22.89
C ILE A 251 -13.35 -0.54 -24.21
N SER A 252 -13.84 0.03 -25.31
CA SER A 252 -13.61 -0.54 -26.65
C SER A 252 -12.14 -0.49 -27.05
N GLU A 253 -11.79 -1.25 -28.09
CA GLU A 253 -10.43 -1.25 -28.65
C GLU A 253 -9.99 0.15 -29.11
N ALA A 254 -10.86 0.90 -29.78
CA ALA A 254 -10.54 2.24 -30.26
C ALA A 254 -10.23 3.21 -29.10
N GLN A 255 -11.04 3.15 -28.04
CA GLN A 255 -10.83 3.96 -26.84
C GLN A 255 -9.56 3.54 -26.10
N THR A 256 -9.29 2.23 -26.04
CA THR A 256 -8.06 1.69 -25.44
C THR A 256 -6.81 2.23 -26.14
N ARG A 257 -6.84 2.27 -27.48
CA ARG A 257 -5.76 2.86 -28.29
C ARG A 257 -5.56 4.35 -27.98
N ALA A 258 -6.66 5.11 -27.88
CA ALA A 258 -6.59 6.51 -27.48
C ALA A 258 -5.98 6.71 -26.07
N VAL A 259 -6.23 5.80 -25.13
CA VAL A 259 -5.60 5.82 -23.80
C VAL A 259 -4.10 5.50 -23.88
N ILE A 260 -3.69 4.53 -24.69
CA ILE A 260 -2.26 4.24 -24.92
C ILE A 260 -1.55 5.44 -25.54
N ASP A 261 -2.18 6.05 -26.54
CA ASP A 261 -1.73 7.29 -27.18
C ASP A 261 -1.58 8.42 -26.14
N PHE A 262 -2.53 8.54 -25.22
CA PHE A 262 -2.44 9.48 -24.11
C PHE A 262 -1.21 9.23 -23.22
N VAL A 263 -0.96 7.97 -22.84
CA VAL A 263 0.20 7.56 -22.03
C VAL A 263 1.51 7.95 -22.72
N HIS A 264 1.63 7.69 -24.03
CA HIS A 264 2.80 8.09 -24.82
C HIS A 264 2.95 9.61 -24.92
N ALA A 265 1.84 10.36 -25.05
CA ALA A 265 1.85 11.82 -25.02
C ALA A 265 2.33 12.36 -23.67
N ILE A 266 1.97 11.73 -22.55
CA ILE A 266 2.49 12.09 -21.22
C ILE A 266 3.99 11.82 -21.14
N ARG A 267 4.45 10.65 -21.61
CA ARG A 267 5.89 10.32 -21.64
C ARG A 267 6.67 11.34 -22.47
N ALA A 268 6.17 11.72 -23.63
CA ALA A 268 6.78 12.75 -24.48
C ALA A 268 6.79 14.13 -23.80
N LYS A 269 5.64 14.57 -23.26
CA LYS A 269 5.49 15.87 -22.58
C LYS A 269 6.45 16.07 -21.41
N TYR A 270 6.72 15.01 -20.64
CA TYR A 270 7.59 15.06 -19.46
C TYR A 270 8.98 14.47 -19.68
N GLY A 271 9.35 14.11 -20.92
CA GLY A 271 10.67 13.57 -21.24
C GLY A 271 10.99 12.22 -20.57
N ILE A 272 10.00 11.34 -20.40
CA ILE A 272 10.15 10.03 -19.75
C ILE A 272 10.79 9.04 -20.73
N ALA A 273 12.12 9.02 -20.79
CA ALA A 273 12.86 8.14 -21.71
C ALA A 273 13.12 6.71 -21.18
N GLY A 274 13.05 6.51 -19.86
CA GLY A 274 13.29 5.22 -19.20
C GLY A 274 12.27 5.01 -18.09
N PRO A 275 11.02 4.65 -18.44
CA PRO A 275 9.97 4.48 -17.45
C PRO A 275 10.30 3.28 -16.54
N LYS A 276 9.74 3.26 -15.32
CA LYS A 276 10.08 2.25 -14.31
C LYS A 276 9.55 0.87 -14.71
N ASN A 277 10.27 -0.21 -14.44
CA ASN A 277 9.76 -1.56 -14.69
C ASN A 277 8.51 -1.82 -13.81
N PHE A 278 7.33 -2.01 -14.41
CA PHE A 278 6.09 -2.17 -13.66
C PHE A 278 6.04 -3.43 -12.78
N MET A 279 6.83 -4.46 -13.11
CA MET A 279 6.94 -5.70 -12.34
C MET A 279 7.85 -5.60 -11.12
N GLU A 280 8.70 -4.59 -11.06
CA GLU A 280 9.68 -4.39 -9.99
C GLU A 280 9.42 -3.12 -9.20
N PHE A 281 8.78 -2.13 -9.82
CA PHE A 281 8.57 -0.82 -9.24
C PHE A 281 7.61 -0.89 -8.04
N ARG A 282 8.17 -0.52 -6.89
CA ARG A 282 7.46 -0.38 -5.61
C ARG A 282 7.52 1.10 -5.24
N PRO A 283 6.42 1.85 -5.40
CA PRO A 283 6.38 3.25 -5.01
C PRO A 283 6.93 3.43 -3.59
N PHE A 284 7.84 4.39 -3.45
CA PHE A 284 8.44 4.77 -2.18
C PHE A 284 9.32 3.71 -1.50
N GLN A 285 9.69 2.61 -2.18
CA GLN A 285 10.70 1.67 -1.66
C GLN A 285 12.04 2.41 -1.47
N PRO A 286 12.54 2.55 -0.23
CA PRO A 286 13.82 3.22 0.01
C PRO A 286 14.95 2.51 -0.70
N GLY A 287 15.81 3.27 -1.39
CA GLY A 287 16.89 2.72 -2.20
C GLY A 287 16.41 2.00 -3.47
N GLY A 288 15.12 2.02 -3.78
CA GLY A 288 14.54 1.39 -4.98
C GLY A 288 14.48 -0.14 -4.96
N LEU A 289 15.11 -0.78 -3.97
CA LEU A 289 15.22 -2.23 -3.85
C LEU A 289 14.98 -2.68 -2.41
N ILE A 290 14.49 -3.91 -2.27
CA ILE A 290 14.36 -4.57 -0.98
C ILE A 290 15.75 -5.11 -0.61
N ILE A 291 16.17 -4.93 0.65
CA ILE A 291 17.38 -5.60 1.16
C ILE A 291 17.22 -7.11 0.95
N GLY A 292 18.16 -7.75 0.25
CA GLY A 292 18.05 -9.17 -0.11
C GLY A 292 18.05 -10.10 1.11
N GLY A 293 17.38 -11.25 1.02
CA GLY A 293 17.28 -12.25 2.09
C GLY A 293 16.00 -13.08 1.90
N ALA A 294 16.09 -14.39 2.11
CA ALA A 294 14.98 -15.31 1.85
C ALA A 294 13.85 -15.10 2.87
N THR A 295 14.21 -14.80 4.11
CA THR A 295 13.27 -14.59 5.22
C THR A 295 13.26 -13.13 5.69
N PRO A 296 12.14 -12.66 6.27
CA PRO A 296 12.11 -11.38 6.98
C PRO A 296 13.26 -11.18 7.98
N ALA A 297 13.60 -12.22 8.76
CA ALA A 297 14.66 -12.17 9.77
C ALA A 297 16.06 -11.96 9.15
N GLU A 298 16.37 -12.62 8.02
CA GLU A 298 17.62 -12.37 7.29
C GLU A 298 17.70 -10.93 6.76
N ARG A 299 16.58 -10.41 6.23
CA ARG A 299 16.52 -9.03 5.74
C ARG A 299 16.64 -8.02 6.89
N ASP A 300 16.06 -8.33 8.05
CA ASP A 300 16.20 -7.53 9.27
C ASP A 300 17.64 -7.52 9.81
N HIS A 301 18.33 -8.66 9.79
CA HIS A 301 19.74 -8.73 10.17
C HIS A 301 20.59 -7.80 9.30
N LYS A 302 20.45 -7.90 7.96
CA LYS A 302 21.17 -7.02 7.03
C LYS A 302 20.80 -5.54 7.18
N PHE A 303 19.54 -5.26 7.49
CA PHE A 303 19.13 -3.90 7.84
C PHE A 303 19.86 -3.39 9.10
N GLY A 304 19.98 -4.22 10.14
CA GLY A 304 20.79 -3.91 11.32
C GLY A 304 22.26 -3.64 10.97
N LEU A 305 22.85 -4.39 10.04
CA LEU A 305 24.23 -4.17 9.58
C LEU A 305 24.38 -2.83 8.85
N ASN A 306 23.39 -2.45 8.05
CA ASN A 306 23.36 -1.12 7.42
C ASN A 306 23.21 -0.02 8.47
N LEU A 307 22.40 -0.22 9.51
CA LEU A 307 22.29 0.73 10.62
C LEU A 307 23.60 0.89 11.37
N LYS A 308 24.35 -0.20 11.57
CA LYS A 308 25.67 -0.16 12.20
C LYS A 308 26.64 0.73 11.43
N GLN A 309 26.55 0.77 10.11
CA GLN A 309 27.37 1.67 9.29
C GLN A 309 26.90 3.13 9.38
N ALA A 310 25.59 3.36 9.43
CA ALA A 310 25.00 4.70 9.41
C ALA A 310 24.97 5.40 10.78
N ALA A 311 24.93 4.63 11.87
CA ALA A 311 24.91 5.13 13.25
C ALA A 311 25.86 4.30 14.14
N PRO A 312 27.19 4.33 13.86
CA PRO A 312 28.17 3.46 14.52
C PRO A 312 28.20 3.65 16.04
N THR A 313 27.89 4.85 16.55
CA THR A 313 27.90 5.11 18.01
C THR A 313 26.88 4.24 18.75
N LEU A 314 25.82 3.76 18.09
CA LEU A 314 24.86 2.81 18.69
C LEU A 314 25.37 1.37 18.76
N PHE A 315 26.48 1.04 18.12
CA PHE A 315 27.01 -0.31 18.00
C PHE A 315 28.45 -0.46 18.53
N ASP A 316 29.11 0.65 18.81
CA ASP A 316 30.48 0.70 19.34
C ASP A 316 30.47 0.57 20.87
N GLY A 317 30.45 -0.68 21.35
CA GLY A 317 30.49 -0.97 22.79
C GLY A 317 29.21 -0.55 23.52
N VAL A 318 29.35 -0.22 24.81
CA VAL A 318 28.24 0.22 25.66
C VAL A 318 28.17 1.74 25.62
N LEU A 319 27.05 2.29 25.16
CA LEU A 319 26.81 3.75 25.17
C LEU A 319 26.50 4.20 26.59
N ASP A 320 27.42 4.90 27.26
CA ASP A 320 27.28 5.28 28.67
C ASP A 320 27.53 6.76 28.97
N THR A 321 27.87 7.57 27.97
CA THR A 321 28.06 9.01 28.14
C THR A 321 27.04 9.87 27.39
N LYS A 322 26.76 11.06 27.92
CA LYS A 322 25.90 12.05 27.24
C LYS A 322 26.45 12.51 25.89
N ALA A 323 27.76 12.60 25.76
CA ALA A 323 28.41 13.01 24.52
C ALA A 323 28.15 11.97 23.41
N GLU A 324 28.28 10.68 23.73
CA GLU A 324 27.92 9.59 22.81
C GLU A 324 26.42 9.59 22.52
N ALA A 325 25.56 9.83 23.51
CA ALA A 325 24.11 9.91 23.29
C ALA A 325 23.73 11.02 22.31
N LEU A 326 24.34 12.22 22.44
CA LEU A 326 24.14 13.32 21.50
C LEU A 326 24.62 12.97 20.09
N LYS A 327 25.80 12.35 19.98
CA LYS A 327 26.37 11.91 18.71
C LYS A 327 25.50 10.84 18.03
N ALA A 328 25.08 9.81 18.78
CA ALA A 328 24.19 8.75 18.29
C ALA A 328 22.83 9.30 17.84
N LYS A 329 22.29 10.30 18.55
CA LYS A 329 21.07 11.01 18.17
C LYS A 329 21.24 11.75 16.83
N ASP A 330 22.34 12.47 16.66
CA ASP A 330 22.63 13.18 15.41
C ASP A 330 22.83 12.20 14.24
N GLU A 331 23.57 11.10 14.46
CA GLU A 331 23.73 10.02 13.49
C GLU A 331 22.36 9.41 13.08
N LEU A 332 21.51 9.07 14.05
CA LEU A 332 20.20 8.46 13.77
C LEU A 332 19.23 9.42 13.06
N LEU A 333 19.24 10.71 13.42
CA LEU A 333 18.44 11.75 12.76
C LEU A 333 18.92 12.03 11.33
N ALA A 334 20.23 11.92 11.08
CA ALA A 334 20.80 12.05 9.74
C ALA A 334 20.36 10.94 8.79
N ILE A 335 19.92 9.78 9.31
CA ILE A 335 19.30 8.74 8.50
C ILE A 335 17.93 9.22 8.01
N ASN A 336 17.84 9.45 6.70
CA ASN A 336 16.58 9.74 6.04
C ASN A 336 15.80 8.43 5.78
N PRO A 337 14.64 8.21 6.46
CA PRO A 337 13.90 6.96 6.36
C PRO A 337 13.35 6.69 4.94
N ARG A 338 13.24 7.72 4.09
CA ARG A 338 12.71 7.61 2.72
C ARG A 338 13.75 7.12 1.72
N THR A 339 15.03 7.14 2.08
CA THR A 339 16.14 6.68 1.22
C THR A 339 16.94 5.55 1.83
N PHE A 340 16.89 5.39 3.15
CA PHE A 340 17.64 4.36 3.84
C PHE A 340 17.06 2.97 3.53
N PRO A 341 17.83 2.05 2.90
CA PRO A 341 17.32 0.75 2.45
C PRO A 341 16.65 -0.04 3.58
N ILE A 342 15.57 -0.75 3.27
CA ILE A 342 14.82 -1.57 4.23
C ILE A 342 14.59 -2.99 3.71
N GLY A 343 14.38 -3.93 4.63
CA GLY A 343 14.04 -5.32 4.35
C GLY A 343 12.55 -5.59 4.14
N ILE A 344 11.70 -4.60 4.37
CA ILE A 344 10.26 -4.70 4.15
C ILE A 344 9.96 -4.43 2.67
N ALA A 345 9.24 -5.35 2.04
CA ALA A 345 8.74 -5.19 0.69
C ALA A 345 7.52 -4.27 0.72
N LEU A 346 7.63 -3.08 0.12
CA LEU A 346 6.48 -2.21 -0.09
C LEU A 346 5.69 -2.67 -1.32
N ASN A 347 4.41 -2.37 -1.39
CA ASN A 347 3.53 -2.89 -2.44
C ASN A 347 3.92 -2.38 -3.84
N ARG A 348 3.77 -3.24 -4.86
CA ARG A 348 3.86 -2.81 -6.26
C ARG A 348 2.64 -1.98 -6.62
N TRP A 349 2.75 -1.15 -7.65
CA TRP A 349 1.65 -0.26 -8.05
C TRP A 349 0.37 -1.02 -8.40
N THR A 350 0.48 -2.00 -9.30
CA THR A 350 -0.58 -2.98 -9.55
C THR A 350 -0.05 -4.38 -9.40
N GLU A 351 -0.92 -5.30 -9.05
CA GLU A 351 -0.69 -6.74 -9.13
C GLU A 351 -1.62 -7.32 -10.19
N ASP A 352 -1.22 -8.44 -10.80
CA ASP A 352 -1.99 -9.11 -11.85
C ASP A 352 -1.60 -10.57 -11.94
N ILE A 353 -2.54 -11.45 -11.56
CA ILE A 353 -2.34 -12.90 -11.58
C ILE A 353 -1.97 -13.47 -12.95
N HIS A 354 -2.20 -12.71 -14.04
CA HIS A 354 -1.72 -13.04 -15.37
C HIS A 354 -0.19 -13.24 -15.43
N HIS A 355 0.55 -12.60 -14.53
CA HIS A 355 2.01 -12.73 -14.44
C HIS A 355 2.48 -13.83 -13.49
N GLY A 356 1.58 -14.58 -12.86
CA GLY A 356 1.90 -15.64 -11.91
C GLY A 356 1.06 -15.57 -10.65
N LYS A 357 1.01 -16.67 -9.89
CA LYS A 357 0.20 -16.74 -8.65
C LYS A 357 0.73 -15.80 -7.57
N GLU A 358 2.03 -15.55 -7.56
CA GLU A 358 2.70 -14.59 -6.69
C GLU A 358 2.24 -13.13 -6.93
N HIS A 359 1.60 -12.87 -8.07
CA HIS A 359 0.99 -11.59 -8.44
C HIS A 359 -0.53 -11.57 -8.25
N GLY A 360 -1.13 -12.64 -7.72
CA GLY A 360 -2.55 -12.68 -7.37
C GLY A 360 -2.78 -12.22 -5.92
N THR A 361 -2.67 -10.92 -5.66
CA THR A 361 -2.77 -10.37 -4.29
C THR A 361 -3.47 -8.99 -4.26
N LEU A 362 -4.12 -8.65 -3.15
CA LEU A 362 -4.68 -7.31 -2.88
C LEU A 362 -3.61 -6.28 -2.48
N ASN A 363 -2.36 -6.70 -2.33
CA ASN A 363 -1.23 -5.88 -1.92
C ASN A 363 -0.72 -4.98 -3.05
N GLU A 364 -1.63 -4.18 -3.60
CA GLU A 364 -1.40 -3.21 -4.66
C GLU A 364 -2.00 -1.84 -4.31
N TRP A 365 -1.67 -0.82 -5.09
CA TRP A 365 -2.12 0.56 -4.86
C TRP A 365 -3.48 0.85 -5.47
N ILE A 366 -3.76 0.32 -6.66
CA ILE A 366 -5.01 0.60 -7.36
C ILE A 366 -6.20 -0.04 -6.63
N PRO A 367 -7.31 0.68 -6.40
CA PRO A 367 -8.52 0.09 -5.85
C PRO A 367 -9.22 -0.78 -6.90
N ASP A 368 -9.80 -1.90 -6.47
CA ASP A 368 -10.62 -2.75 -7.36
C ASP A 368 -12.00 -2.15 -7.65
N ARG A 369 -12.47 -1.21 -6.82
CA ARG A 369 -13.74 -0.51 -7.04
C ARG A 369 -13.55 0.97 -7.33
N PRO A 370 -14.26 1.50 -8.34
CA PRO A 370 -14.16 2.88 -8.79
C PRO A 370 -14.95 3.86 -7.91
N HIS A 371 -14.44 5.08 -7.80
CA HIS A 371 -15.16 6.26 -7.36
C HIS A 371 -16.02 6.83 -8.49
N ILE A 372 -17.28 6.42 -8.54
CA ILE A 372 -18.22 6.81 -9.59
C ILE A 372 -18.98 8.07 -9.15
N PRO A 373 -19.06 9.11 -9.98
CA PRO A 373 -19.89 10.28 -9.67
C PRO A 373 -21.33 9.90 -9.31
N VAL A 374 -21.89 10.55 -8.29
CA VAL A 374 -23.26 10.23 -7.83
C VAL A 374 -24.33 10.57 -8.86
N ASP A 375 -24.07 11.59 -9.69
CA ASP A 375 -24.89 12.05 -10.81
C ASP A 375 -24.04 12.86 -11.80
N LYS A 376 -24.67 13.37 -12.87
CA LYS A 376 -23.99 14.13 -13.93
C LYS A 376 -23.46 15.50 -13.47
N ALA A 377 -24.11 16.14 -12.50
CA ALA A 377 -23.65 17.41 -11.96
C ALA A 377 -22.39 17.20 -11.12
N ALA A 378 -22.37 16.14 -10.31
CA ALA A 378 -21.21 15.69 -9.56
C ALA A 378 -20.05 15.29 -10.48
N GLU A 379 -20.31 14.60 -11.59
CA GLU A 379 -19.30 14.27 -12.61
C GLU A 379 -18.67 15.55 -13.19
N THR A 380 -19.50 16.50 -13.61
CA THR A 380 -19.05 17.78 -14.17
C THR A 380 -18.19 18.56 -13.16
N ALA A 381 -18.63 18.62 -11.90
CA ALA A 381 -17.90 19.30 -10.84
C ALA A 381 -16.56 18.61 -10.51
N LEU A 382 -16.54 17.28 -10.45
CA LEU A 382 -15.32 16.50 -10.22
C LEU A 382 -14.31 16.71 -11.35
N TYR A 383 -14.75 16.62 -12.61
CA TYR A 383 -13.86 16.80 -13.75
C TYR A 383 -13.35 18.22 -13.92
N ALA A 384 -14.13 19.24 -13.52
CA ALA A 384 -13.61 20.61 -13.42
C ALA A 384 -12.46 20.74 -12.41
N LEU A 385 -12.50 19.99 -11.30
CA LEU A 385 -11.38 19.91 -10.35
C LEU A 385 -10.18 19.16 -10.93
N HIS A 386 -10.43 18.07 -11.67
CA HIS A 386 -9.38 17.35 -12.41
C HIS A 386 -8.67 18.28 -13.41
N ASP A 387 -9.42 19.06 -14.19
CA ASP A 387 -8.85 20.02 -15.15
C ASP A 387 -8.02 21.10 -14.46
N LYS A 388 -8.52 21.65 -13.33
CA LYS A 388 -7.79 22.61 -12.52
C LYS A 388 -6.46 22.04 -12.00
N TYR A 389 -6.46 20.78 -11.55
CA TYR A 389 -5.26 20.08 -11.11
C TYR A 389 -4.27 19.81 -12.27
N ILE A 390 -4.76 19.32 -13.42
CA ILE A 390 -3.92 19.05 -14.59
C ILE A 390 -3.24 20.34 -15.07
N ALA A 391 -3.96 21.46 -15.07
CA ALA A 391 -3.41 22.77 -15.42
C ALA A 391 -2.42 23.30 -14.37
N ASN A 392 -2.68 23.07 -13.09
CA ASN A 392 -1.83 23.52 -11.99
C ASN A 392 -1.78 22.48 -10.86
N PRO A 393 -0.82 21.53 -10.90
CA PRO A 393 -0.74 20.46 -9.91
C PRO A 393 -0.13 21.02 -8.63
N THR A 394 -0.98 21.38 -7.68
CA THR A 394 -0.61 21.81 -6.32
C THR A 394 -1.31 20.92 -5.30
N TRP A 395 -0.81 20.94 -4.06
CA TRP A 395 -1.43 20.23 -2.94
C TRP A 395 -2.88 20.65 -2.72
N GLU A 396 -3.19 21.95 -2.83
CA GLU A 396 -4.53 22.48 -2.65
C GLU A 396 -5.49 21.93 -3.70
N ASN A 397 -5.08 21.86 -4.97
CA ASN A 397 -5.90 21.31 -6.03
C ASN A 397 -6.04 19.77 -5.90
N LEU A 398 -5.00 19.07 -5.44
CA LEU A 398 -5.10 17.64 -5.14
C LEU A 398 -6.10 17.37 -4.02
N TRP A 399 -6.04 18.13 -2.93
CA TRP A 399 -6.95 17.99 -1.79
C TRP A 399 -8.39 18.29 -2.17
N ALA A 400 -8.62 19.26 -3.05
CA ALA A 400 -9.95 19.53 -3.58
C ALA A 400 -10.53 18.31 -4.31
N ILE A 401 -9.71 17.55 -5.06
CA ILE A 401 -10.14 16.30 -5.69
C ILE A 401 -10.43 15.23 -4.65
N GLN A 402 -9.58 15.07 -3.63
CA GLN A 402 -9.83 14.09 -2.56
C GLN A 402 -11.13 14.39 -1.79
N ASP A 403 -11.38 15.66 -1.46
CA ASP A 403 -12.60 16.09 -0.75
C ASP A 403 -13.85 15.92 -1.62
N ALA A 404 -13.73 16.24 -2.92
CA ALA A 404 -14.77 15.96 -3.90
C ALA A 404 -15.03 14.46 -4.04
N GLY A 405 -13.99 13.62 -4.07
CA GLY A 405 -14.14 12.16 -4.08
C GLY A 405 -15.03 11.65 -2.94
N LYS A 406 -14.89 12.21 -1.73
CA LYS A 406 -15.69 11.82 -0.55
C LYS A 406 -17.16 12.23 -0.63
N THR A 407 -17.50 13.25 -1.41
CA THR A 407 -18.82 13.92 -1.38
C THR A 407 -19.59 13.85 -2.70
N LEU A 408 -18.88 13.76 -3.82
CA LEU A 408 -19.40 13.73 -5.19
C LEU A 408 -19.39 12.33 -5.80
N THR A 409 -18.82 11.32 -5.12
CA THR A 409 -18.74 9.96 -5.66
C THR A 409 -19.36 8.93 -4.72
N LYS A 410 -19.73 7.79 -5.30
CA LYS A 410 -20.13 6.54 -4.65
C LYS A 410 -19.19 5.43 -5.10
N LEU A 411 -19.05 4.38 -4.28
CA LEU A 411 -18.36 3.16 -4.68
C LEU A 411 -19.39 2.16 -5.23
N THR A 412 -19.15 1.59 -6.40
CA THR A 412 -20.04 0.55 -6.96
C THR A 412 -19.90 -0.78 -6.26
N GLY A 413 -20.99 -1.54 -6.25
CA GLY A 413 -21.02 -2.90 -5.69
C GLY A 413 -20.86 -2.97 -4.18
N VAL A 414 -20.78 -1.82 -3.49
CA VAL A 414 -20.66 -1.76 -2.03
C VAL A 414 -21.62 -0.69 -1.52
N THR A 415 -22.77 -1.11 -1.01
CA THR A 415 -23.71 -0.20 -0.34
C THR A 415 -22.98 0.41 0.84
N LYS A 416 -22.89 1.75 0.94
CA LYS A 416 -22.33 2.41 2.13
C LYS A 416 -23.11 1.87 3.32
N PRO A 417 -22.48 1.05 4.18
CA PRO A 417 -23.28 0.25 5.07
C PRO A 417 -23.73 1.20 6.19
N ASP A 418 -25.03 1.51 6.24
CA ASP A 418 -25.59 2.21 7.39
C ASP A 418 -25.45 1.24 8.56
N ALA A 419 -24.58 1.57 9.51
CA ALA A 419 -24.33 0.76 10.71
C ALA A 419 -25.61 0.43 11.50
N LYS A 420 -26.72 1.11 11.20
CA LYS A 420 -28.04 0.91 11.80
C LYS A 420 -29.05 0.21 10.88
N ALA A 421 -28.74 -0.04 9.61
CA ALA A 421 -29.65 -0.71 8.70
C ALA A 421 -29.73 -2.22 9.01
N PRO A 422 -30.93 -2.83 8.95
CA PRO A 422 -31.07 -4.29 9.01
C PRO A 422 -30.29 -4.92 7.84
N GLY A 423 -29.35 -5.82 8.14
CA GLY A 423 -28.46 -6.42 7.14
C GLY A 423 -27.08 -5.74 6.98
N TYR A 424 -26.74 -4.78 7.86
CA TYR A 424 -25.37 -4.26 7.94
C TYR A 424 -24.36 -5.39 8.11
N ASN A 425 -23.39 -5.44 7.19
CA ASN A 425 -22.30 -6.37 7.22
C ASN A 425 -20.98 -5.59 7.39
N GLU A 426 -20.32 -5.76 8.53
CA GLU A 426 -18.98 -5.19 8.81
C GLU A 426 -17.93 -5.64 7.77
N HIS A 427 -18.23 -6.66 6.97
CA HIS A 427 -17.39 -7.09 5.86
C HIS A 427 -17.43 -6.13 4.67
N ASP A 428 -18.58 -5.56 4.36
CA ASP A 428 -18.72 -4.57 3.29
C ASP A 428 -18.03 -3.24 3.67
N ASP A 429 -17.93 -2.93 4.98
CA ASP A 429 -17.21 -1.77 5.49
C ASP A 429 -15.70 -1.82 5.17
N PHE A 430 -15.07 -3.00 5.25
CA PHE A 430 -13.65 -3.13 4.94
C PHE A 430 -13.40 -2.85 3.46
N ALA A 431 -14.10 -3.54 2.56
CA ALA A 431 -13.94 -3.34 1.11
C ALA A 431 -14.18 -1.87 0.75
N PHE A 432 -15.33 -1.31 1.18
CA PHE A 432 -15.68 0.10 0.96
C PHE A 432 -14.55 1.05 1.37
N ARG A 433 -14.11 0.97 2.63
CA ARG A 433 -13.10 1.89 3.16
C ARG A 433 -11.73 1.66 2.56
N SER A 434 -11.36 0.41 2.29
CA SER A 434 -10.05 0.09 1.72
C SER A 434 -9.90 0.66 0.31
N TYR A 435 -10.94 0.59 -0.53
CA TYR A 435 -10.93 1.17 -1.87
C TYR A 435 -10.86 2.70 -1.83
N GLY A 436 -11.63 3.34 -0.92
CA GLY A 436 -11.53 4.78 -0.70
C GLY A 436 -10.13 5.25 -0.29
N LEU A 437 -9.53 4.56 0.68
CA LEU A 437 -8.18 4.88 1.16
C LEU A 437 -7.11 4.59 0.09
N LYS A 438 -7.27 3.54 -0.72
CA LYS A 438 -6.41 3.27 -1.88
C LYS A 438 -6.50 4.38 -2.92
N TYR A 439 -7.71 4.81 -3.31
CA TYR A 439 -7.89 5.92 -4.24
C TYR A 439 -7.23 7.22 -3.76
N GLU A 440 -7.45 7.60 -2.49
CA GLU A 440 -6.78 8.75 -1.88
C GLU A 440 -5.26 8.63 -1.95
N SER A 441 -4.73 7.43 -1.70
CA SER A 441 -3.30 7.12 -1.74
C SER A 441 -2.72 7.11 -3.17
N VAL A 442 -3.52 6.73 -4.16
CA VAL A 442 -3.17 6.77 -5.59
C VAL A 442 -3.03 8.21 -6.06
N LEU A 443 -4.04 9.05 -5.80
CA LEU A 443 -3.99 10.49 -6.11
C LEU A 443 -2.72 11.13 -5.54
N PHE A 444 -2.45 10.76 -4.29
CA PHE A 444 -1.30 11.21 -3.55
C PHE A 444 0.04 10.78 -4.17
N ALA A 445 0.19 9.49 -4.50
CA ALA A 445 1.42 8.99 -5.10
C ALA A 445 1.65 9.53 -6.52
N GLN A 446 0.58 9.66 -7.32
CA GLN A 446 0.68 10.25 -8.65
C GLN A 446 1.11 11.72 -8.61
N HIS A 447 0.66 12.49 -7.61
CA HIS A 447 1.16 13.85 -7.42
C HIS A 447 2.68 13.85 -7.20
N HIS A 448 3.22 12.92 -6.41
CA HIS A 448 4.66 12.80 -6.24
C HIS A 448 5.40 12.42 -7.53
N PHE A 449 4.87 11.49 -8.32
CA PHE A 449 5.46 11.14 -9.62
C PHE A 449 5.51 12.36 -10.53
N LEU A 450 4.41 13.13 -10.60
CA LEU A 450 4.34 14.35 -11.40
C LEU A 450 5.31 15.44 -10.90
N GLU A 451 5.43 15.62 -9.59
CA GLU A 451 6.37 16.59 -9.03
C GLU A 451 7.84 16.23 -9.36
N GLU A 452 8.20 14.94 -9.31
CA GLU A 452 9.53 14.46 -9.74
C GLU A 452 9.76 14.74 -11.23
N LEU A 453 8.77 14.45 -12.09
CA LEU A 453 8.83 14.73 -13.52
C LEU A 453 8.97 16.23 -13.84
N ARG A 454 8.48 17.10 -12.95
CA ARG A 454 8.63 18.57 -13.05
C ARG A 454 9.94 19.09 -12.47
N GLY A 455 10.86 18.19 -12.09
CA GLY A 455 12.15 18.54 -11.47
C GLY A 455 12.03 19.04 -10.03
N ARG A 456 10.86 18.92 -9.39
CA ARG A 456 10.71 19.24 -7.97
C ARG A 456 11.32 18.11 -7.13
N PRO A 457 11.73 18.39 -5.88
CA PRO A 457 12.30 17.37 -5.03
C PRO A 457 11.30 16.22 -4.83
N GLY A 458 11.65 15.01 -5.29
CA GLY A 458 10.87 13.80 -5.02
C GLY A 458 10.81 13.46 -3.53
N LEU A 459 10.07 12.42 -3.15
CA LEU A 459 9.81 12.07 -1.74
C LEU A 459 11.07 12.10 -0.86
N SER A 460 12.17 11.53 -1.36
CA SER A 460 13.46 11.46 -0.67
C SER A 460 14.03 12.81 -0.25
N LYS A 461 13.64 13.90 -0.89
CA LYS A 461 14.15 15.26 -0.66
C LYS A 461 13.12 16.18 0.00
N MET A 462 11.92 15.69 0.29
CA MET A 462 10.92 16.47 1.00
C MET A 462 11.30 16.63 2.47
N SER A 463 10.89 17.74 3.09
CA SER A 463 11.05 17.93 4.53
C SER A 463 10.25 16.90 5.33
N ALA A 464 10.61 16.73 6.60
CA ALA A 464 9.87 15.88 7.55
C ALA A 464 8.51 16.49 7.98
N SER A 465 8.20 17.76 7.65
CA SER A 465 7.00 18.46 8.11
C SER A 465 6.63 19.71 7.29
N PRO A 466 5.32 20.08 7.14
CA PRO A 466 4.13 19.28 7.39
C PRO A 466 3.61 18.57 6.15
N PHE A 467 3.56 17.26 6.27
CA PHE A 467 2.57 16.46 5.57
C PHE A 467 1.18 16.70 6.20
N PRO A 468 0.09 16.82 5.42
CA PRO A 468 -1.24 17.14 5.93
C PRO A 468 -1.77 16.08 6.91
N GLU A 469 -2.81 16.43 7.67
CA GLU A 469 -3.60 15.55 8.57
C GLU A 469 -4.34 14.41 7.83
N ARG A 470 -3.92 14.06 6.60
CA ARG A 470 -4.57 13.13 5.69
C ARG A 470 -3.56 12.06 5.28
N ASN A 471 -3.35 11.09 6.16
CA ASN A 471 -2.42 9.97 5.93
C ASN A 471 -3.20 8.70 5.59
N SER A 472 -3.83 8.69 4.42
CA SER A 472 -4.62 7.53 3.93
C SER A 472 -3.79 6.24 3.88
N LEU A 473 -2.47 6.36 3.70
CA LEU A 473 -1.52 5.25 3.68
C LEU A 473 -1.49 4.54 5.04
N TRP A 474 -1.35 5.32 6.13
CA TRP A 474 -1.42 4.75 7.49
C TRP A 474 -2.82 4.22 7.81
N GLU A 475 -3.87 4.96 7.45
CA GLU A 475 -5.25 4.53 7.72
C GLU A 475 -5.60 3.21 7.03
N LEU A 476 -5.02 2.94 5.85
CA LEU A 476 -5.19 1.66 5.17
C LEU A 476 -4.51 0.52 5.94
N GLY A 477 -3.32 0.76 6.47
CA GLY A 477 -2.66 -0.18 7.40
C GLY A 477 -3.48 -0.42 8.66
N ASP A 478 -4.06 0.63 9.24
CA ASP A 478 -4.89 0.54 10.44
C ASP A 478 -6.21 -0.19 10.17
N LEU A 479 -6.82 0.04 9.01
CA LEU A 479 -8.01 -0.69 8.56
C LEU A 479 -7.72 -2.18 8.37
N ALA A 480 -6.58 -2.53 7.76
CA ALA A 480 -6.16 -3.92 7.62
C ALA A 480 -5.96 -4.59 8.99
N ARG A 481 -5.37 -3.86 9.95
CA ARG A 481 -5.19 -4.32 11.32
C ARG A 481 -6.51 -4.57 12.05
N THR A 482 -7.41 -3.58 12.07
CA THR A 482 -8.69 -3.71 12.78
C THR A 482 -9.45 -4.90 12.21
N ARG A 483 -9.44 -5.04 10.88
CA ARG A 483 -10.04 -6.18 10.22
C ARG A 483 -9.44 -7.51 10.65
N GLU A 484 -8.11 -7.58 10.74
CA GLU A 484 -7.43 -8.78 11.21
C GLU A 484 -7.79 -9.17 12.64
N SER A 485 -7.99 -8.18 13.52
CA SER A 485 -8.24 -8.44 14.95
C SER A 485 -9.67 -8.90 15.27
N VAL A 486 -10.67 -8.52 14.46
CA VAL A 486 -12.09 -8.70 14.82
C VAL A 486 -12.66 -10.04 14.32
N PHE A 487 -12.15 -10.63 13.23
CA PHE A 487 -12.93 -11.59 12.44
C PHE A 487 -12.29 -12.92 12.05
N PHE A 488 -11.20 -13.35 12.68
CA PHE A 488 -10.58 -14.64 12.31
C PHE A 488 -10.70 -15.72 13.39
N PRO A 489 -11.87 -16.39 13.55
CA PRO A 489 -11.85 -17.83 13.78
C PRO A 489 -11.22 -18.53 12.55
N ASN A 490 -10.75 -19.77 12.70
CA ASN A 490 -9.94 -20.50 11.71
C ASN A 490 -10.61 -20.75 10.33
N ASP A 491 -11.83 -20.26 10.07
CA ASP A 491 -12.71 -20.69 8.96
C ASP A 491 -12.71 -19.78 7.72
N CYS A 492 -11.82 -18.78 7.63
CA CYS A 492 -11.78 -17.87 6.47
C CYS A 492 -11.09 -18.41 5.20
N LYS A 493 -10.71 -19.70 5.17
CA LYS A 493 -10.02 -20.27 4.02
C LYS A 493 -10.99 -20.45 2.85
N GLY A 494 -10.74 -19.74 1.75
CA GLY A 494 -11.57 -19.81 0.53
C GLY A 494 -12.82 -18.91 0.54
N SER A 495 -13.09 -18.19 1.64
CA SER A 495 -14.27 -17.34 1.80
C SER A 495 -13.94 -15.85 1.70
N TRP A 496 -13.24 -15.43 0.64
CA TRP A 496 -12.78 -14.05 0.43
C TRP A 496 -13.89 -13.00 0.52
N ASN A 497 -15.04 -13.28 -0.10
CA ASN A 497 -16.21 -12.42 -0.06
C ASN A 497 -16.71 -12.27 1.39
N THR A 498 -16.94 -13.38 2.09
CA THR A 498 -17.39 -13.34 3.49
C THR A 498 -16.34 -12.69 4.40
N CYS A 499 -15.05 -12.92 4.19
CA CYS A 499 -14.02 -12.48 5.13
C CYS A 499 -13.52 -11.06 4.89
N LEU A 500 -13.71 -10.48 3.70
CA LEU A 500 -13.22 -9.13 3.37
C LEU A 500 -14.25 -8.27 2.63
N GLY A 501 -15.47 -8.76 2.37
CA GLY A 501 -16.47 -8.06 1.56
C GLY A 501 -16.05 -7.90 0.10
N LEU A 502 -15.14 -8.74 -0.39
CA LEU A 502 -14.64 -8.63 -1.75
C LEU A 502 -15.65 -9.19 -2.74
N PRO A 503 -15.97 -8.44 -3.80
CA PRO A 503 -16.85 -8.94 -4.84
C PRO A 503 -16.16 -10.03 -5.67
N ALA A 504 -16.95 -10.86 -6.35
CA ALA A 504 -16.46 -12.05 -7.05
C ALA A 504 -15.35 -11.73 -8.08
N ASP A 505 -15.48 -10.64 -8.82
CA ASP A 505 -14.52 -10.18 -9.83
C ASP A 505 -13.17 -9.72 -9.22
N ALA A 506 -13.17 -9.17 -8.00
CA ALA A 506 -11.94 -8.89 -7.27
C ALA A 506 -11.30 -10.19 -6.75
N VAL A 507 -12.12 -11.14 -6.29
CA VAL A 507 -11.65 -12.45 -5.82
C VAL A 507 -10.97 -13.23 -6.95
N GLU A 508 -11.50 -13.20 -8.18
CA GLU A 508 -10.92 -13.88 -9.35
C GLU A 508 -9.47 -13.45 -9.68
N LYS A 509 -9.06 -12.25 -9.25
CA LYS A 509 -7.70 -11.73 -9.47
C LYS A 509 -6.70 -12.17 -8.39
N ILE A 510 -7.16 -12.81 -7.31
CA ILE A 510 -6.35 -13.21 -6.17
C ILE A 510 -6.03 -14.70 -6.28
N ASP A 511 -4.81 -15.10 -5.90
CA ASP A 511 -4.49 -16.51 -5.72
C ASP A 511 -5.32 -17.07 -4.55
N GLN A 512 -6.34 -17.84 -4.92
CA GLN A 512 -7.30 -18.43 -3.99
C GLN A 512 -6.66 -19.41 -2.99
N ALA A 513 -5.42 -19.86 -3.23
CA ALA A 513 -4.67 -20.65 -2.28
C ALA A 513 -4.16 -19.83 -1.08
N GLN A 514 -4.07 -18.51 -1.22
CA GLN A 514 -3.67 -17.61 -0.14
C GLN A 514 -4.75 -17.51 0.94
N ASN A 515 -4.32 -17.12 2.14
CA ASN A 515 -5.20 -16.87 3.28
C ASN A 515 -5.46 -15.35 3.39
N PRO A 516 -6.74 -14.90 3.49
CA PRO A 516 -7.07 -13.49 3.70
C PRO A 516 -6.32 -12.84 4.87
N ARG A 517 -6.11 -13.58 5.96
CA ARG A 517 -5.35 -13.10 7.12
C ARG A 517 -3.88 -12.85 6.78
N THR A 518 -3.22 -13.77 6.08
CA THR A 518 -1.82 -13.59 5.65
C THR A 518 -1.69 -12.35 4.78
N MET A 519 -2.61 -12.17 3.84
CA MET A 519 -2.59 -11.02 2.94
C MET A 519 -2.87 -9.70 3.67
N LEU A 520 -3.81 -9.67 4.62
CA LEU A 520 -4.03 -8.49 5.47
C LEU A 520 -2.79 -8.14 6.28
N LYS A 521 -2.06 -9.13 6.81
CA LYS A 521 -0.81 -8.88 7.51
C LYS A 521 0.25 -8.27 6.57
N ASP A 522 0.35 -8.77 5.34
CA ASP A 522 1.29 -8.24 4.35
C ASP A 522 0.94 -6.80 3.95
N LEU A 523 -0.35 -6.55 3.68
CA LEU A 523 -0.91 -5.23 3.41
C LEU A 523 -0.55 -4.27 4.55
N LYS A 524 -0.88 -4.64 5.78
CA LYS A 524 -0.73 -3.83 6.99
C LYS A 524 0.70 -3.30 7.17
N VAL A 525 1.71 -4.15 7.06
CA VAL A 525 3.11 -3.74 7.29
C VAL A 525 3.59 -2.74 6.24
N ALA A 526 3.35 -3.05 4.96
CA ALA A 526 3.79 -2.20 3.87
C ALA A 526 3.14 -0.81 3.99
N TRP A 527 1.83 -0.75 4.21
CA TRP A 527 1.08 0.50 4.30
C TRP A 527 1.39 1.31 5.57
N PHE A 528 1.58 0.67 6.73
CA PHE A 528 2.08 1.38 7.92
C PHE A 528 3.47 1.97 7.70
N TRP A 529 4.38 1.22 7.08
CA TRP A 529 5.74 1.69 6.83
C TRP A 529 5.76 2.89 5.86
N VAL A 530 4.99 2.82 4.78
CA VAL A 530 4.81 3.96 3.86
C VAL A 530 4.17 5.13 4.61
N GLY A 531 3.07 4.93 5.34
CA GLY A 531 2.41 5.99 6.10
C GLY A 531 3.34 6.69 7.11
N TRP A 532 4.24 5.93 7.74
CA TRP A 532 5.26 6.48 8.63
C TRP A 532 6.32 7.33 7.90
N PHE A 533 6.65 7.06 6.65
CA PHE A 533 7.55 7.94 5.88
C PHE A 533 7.00 9.34 5.71
N PHE A 534 5.67 9.46 5.59
CA PHE A 534 5.00 10.73 5.38
C PHE A 534 4.78 11.48 6.69
N ASP A 535 4.59 10.77 7.80
CA ASP A 535 4.57 11.35 9.13
C ASP A 535 5.46 10.53 10.08
N THR A 536 6.76 10.85 10.08
CA THR A 536 7.76 10.14 10.88
C THR A 536 7.50 10.24 12.38
N THR A 537 6.63 11.17 12.80
CA THR A 537 6.22 11.35 14.20
C THR A 537 4.96 10.54 14.54
N LEU A 538 4.07 10.31 13.56
CA LEU A 538 2.71 9.79 13.67
C LEU A 538 1.72 10.65 14.46
N TYR A 539 2.09 11.88 14.83
CA TYR A 539 1.21 12.74 15.64
C TYR A 539 0.13 13.43 14.82
N ARG A 540 0.36 13.62 13.52
CA ARG A 540 -0.61 14.24 12.62
C ARG A 540 -1.49 13.21 11.94
N THR A 541 -1.02 11.98 11.89
CA THR A 541 -1.69 10.84 11.24
C THR A 541 -3.03 10.50 11.88
N ASN A 542 -3.07 10.33 13.21
CA ASN A 542 -4.32 10.02 13.91
C ASN A 542 -4.26 10.50 15.36
N LYS A 543 -5.43 10.85 15.92
CA LYS A 543 -5.53 11.33 17.31
C LYS A 543 -5.33 10.21 18.34
N SER A 544 -5.53 8.95 17.95
CA SER A 544 -5.40 7.77 18.79
C SER A 544 -4.00 7.64 19.39
N ASN A 545 -3.96 7.38 20.69
CA ASN A 545 -2.72 7.12 21.43
C ASN A 545 -1.96 5.93 20.84
N SER A 546 -2.66 4.85 20.46
CA SER A 546 -2.02 3.67 19.87
C SER A 546 -1.35 3.96 18.52
N THR A 547 -1.86 4.92 17.73
CA THR A 547 -1.17 5.39 16.52
C THR A 547 0.06 6.23 16.88
N LYS A 548 -0.07 7.20 17.78
CA LYS A 548 1.05 8.06 18.21
C LYS A 548 2.22 7.27 18.80
N VAL A 549 1.93 6.18 19.51
CA VAL A 549 2.96 5.27 20.04
C VAL A 549 3.30 4.13 19.08
N SER A 550 2.65 4.06 17.92
CA SER A 550 2.82 3.01 16.90
C SER A 550 2.72 1.59 17.45
N GLU A 551 1.83 1.36 18.42
CA GLU A 551 1.71 0.11 19.18
C GLU A 551 1.59 -1.09 18.24
N TYR A 552 0.62 -1.02 17.34
CA TYR A 552 0.25 -2.16 16.51
C TYR A 552 1.22 -2.40 15.35
N PHE A 553 1.82 -1.33 14.83
CA PHE A 553 2.84 -1.45 13.80
C PHE A 553 4.09 -2.12 14.37
N THR A 554 4.51 -1.71 15.57
CA THR A 554 5.60 -2.34 16.33
C THR A 554 5.33 -3.83 16.55
N ALA A 555 4.13 -4.19 17.01
CA ALA A 555 3.76 -5.58 17.27
C ALA A 555 3.86 -6.44 16.00
N GLU A 556 3.40 -5.92 14.86
CA GLU A 556 3.46 -6.66 13.59
C GLU A 556 4.89 -6.85 13.08
N LEU A 557 5.74 -5.84 13.20
CA LEU A 557 7.16 -5.97 12.82
C LEU A 557 7.83 -7.08 13.64
N TYR A 558 7.56 -7.17 14.95
CA TYR A 558 8.07 -8.27 15.78
C TYR A 558 7.53 -9.63 15.37
N GLU A 559 6.23 -9.75 15.13
CA GLU A 559 5.61 -11.02 14.73
C GLU A 559 6.24 -11.58 13.44
N ARG A 560 6.69 -10.69 12.55
CA ARG A 560 7.36 -11.05 11.29
C ARG A 560 8.87 -11.18 11.39
N GLY A 561 9.47 -10.93 12.55
CA GLY A 561 10.90 -11.03 12.75
C GLY A 561 11.73 -9.83 12.27
N TYR A 562 11.11 -8.65 12.15
CA TYR A 562 11.76 -7.39 11.82
C TYR A 562 12.20 -6.62 13.09
N PHE A 563 13.05 -7.24 13.92
CA PHE A 563 13.47 -6.71 15.23
C PHE A 563 14.25 -5.38 15.12
N ASN A 564 15.29 -5.32 14.29
CA ASN A 564 16.09 -4.12 14.08
C ASN A 564 15.29 -2.99 13.43
N HIS A 565 14.41 -3.30 12.46
CA HIS A 565 13.47 -2.32 11.91
C HIS A 565 12.58 -1.74 12.99
N THR A 566 12.10 -2.58 13.92
CA THR A 566 11.22 -2.13 15.00
C THR A 566 11.91 -1.13 15.91
N VAL A 567 13.14 -1.43 16.33
CA VAL A 567 13.95 -0.53 17.15
C VAL A 567 14.20 0.78 16.39
N TYR A 568 14.71 0.69 15.16
CA TYR A 568 14.97 1.88 14.34
C TYR A 568 13.75 2.77 14.18
N HIS A 569 12.64 2.22 13.67
CA HIS A 569 11.39 2.94 13.45
C HIS A 569 10.96 3.68 14.72
N ARG A 570 10.94 2.98 15.86
CA ARG A 570 10.44 3.53 17.11
C ARG A 570 11.30 4.68 17.62
N PHE A 571 12.61 4.47 17.70
CA PHE A 571 13.51 5.49 18.23
C PHE A 571 13.66 6.65 17.26
N ARG A 572 13.70 6.40 15.94
CA ARG A 572 13.68 7.46 14.94
C ARG A 572 12.42 8.30 15.02
N LYS A 573 11.25 7.68 15.26
CA LYS A 573 9.97 8.36 15.48
C LYS A 573 9.99 9.23 16.74
N ASN A 574 10.51 8.70 17.85
CA ASN A 574 10.63 9.44 19.10
C ASN A 574 11.57 10.64 18.97
N LEU A 575 12.73 10.46 18.32
CA LEU A 575 13.65 11.55 18.03
C LEU A 575 13.06 12.58 17.06
N ALA A 576 12.35 12.13 16.02
CA ALA A 576 11.64 13.02 15.08
C ALA A 576 10.67 13.92 15.84
N ALA A 577 9.88 13.31 16.74
CA ALA A 577 8.94 14.04 17.56
C ALA A 577 9.62 15.05 18.47
N ALA A 578 10.70 14.65 19.14
CA ALA A 578 11.44 15.49 20.08
C ALA A 578 12.22 16.64 19.41
N TYR A 579 12.81 16.40 18.23
CA TYR A 579 13.85 17.27 17.67
C TYR A 579 13.56 17.84 16.28
N GLU A 580 12.80 17.14 15.43
CA GLU A 580 12.50 17.62 14.06
C GLU A 580 11.19 18.40 14.00
N HIS A 581 10.26 18.10 14.90
CA HIS A 581 8.91 18.60 14.82
C HIS A 581 8.65 19.78 15.77
N GLN A 582 9.07 20.98 15.37
CA GLN A 582 8.98 22.23 16.16
C GLN A 582 7.55 22.73 16.52
N GLY A 583 6.50 21.97 16.19
CA GLY A 583 5.10 22.37 16.39
C GLY A 583 4.21 21.46 17.25
N VAL A 584 4.64 20.27 17.67
CA VAL A 584 3.75 19.27 18.31
C VAL A 584 4.27 18.75 19.64
N ALA A 585 5.57 18.46 19.75
CA ALA A 585 6.21 18.20 21.03
C ALA A 585 6.91 19.48 21.49
N LYS A 586 6.10 20.42 21.94
CA LYS A 586 6.62 21.58 22.65
C LYS A 586 6.79 21.15 24.10
N ASP A 587 7.99 21.33 24.64
CA ASP A 587 8.20 21.29 26.08
C ASP A 587 7.33 22.36 26.77
N ALA A 588 7.37 22.43 28.09
CA ALA A 588 6.57 23.42 28.83
C ALA A 588 6.91 24.90 28.49
N ASN A 589 7.90 25.19 27.64
CA ASN A 589 8.24 26.52 27.12
C ASN A 589 7.87 26.75 25.66
N GLY A 590 7.54 25.71 24.89
CA GLY A 590 7.39 25.86 23.45
C GLY A 590 8.58 25.35 22.63
N GLU A 591 9.63 24.83 23.27
CA GLU A 591 10.85 24.34 22.61
C GLU A 591 10.74 22.86 22.28
N PRO A 592 11.34 22.37 21.18
CA PRO A 592 11.47 20.94 20.93
C PRO A 592 12.25 20.28 22.07
N GLY A 593 11.67 19.24 22.68
CA GLY A 593 12.24 18.61 23.85
C GLY A 593 11.94 17.12 23.91
N ILE A 594 12.95 16.33 24.29
CA ILE A 594 12.78 14.90 24.53
C ILE A 594 11.85 14.67 25.72
N ASP A 595 11.73 15.60 26.67
CA ASP A 595 10.86 15.52 27.86
C ASP A 595 9.37 15.40 27.56
N HIS A 596 8.92 15.66 26.34
CA HIS A 596 7.53 15.46 25.98
C HIS A 596 7.12 13.99 26.15
N TYR A 597 6.01 13.73 26.85
CA TYR A 597 5.63 12.35 27.23
C TYR A 597 5.55 11.38 26.05
N TRP A 598 5.20 11.88 24.87
CA TRP A 598 5.11 11.08 23.66
C TRP A 598 6.48 10.74 23.04
N ALA A 599 7.51 11.57 23.27
CA ALA A 599 8.90 11.25 22.93
C ALA A 599 9.48 10.17 23.87
N HIS A 600 8.87 10.02 25.05
CA HIS A 600 9.22 9.03 26.08
C HIS A 600 8.34 7.78 26.12
N THR A 601 7.67 7.45 25.01
CA THR A 601 6.75 6.28 24.94
C THR A 601 7.43 4.91 25.06
N TYR A 602 8.63 4.86 25.61
CA TYR A 602 9.37 3.64 25.87
C TYR A 602 8.59 2.69 26.79
N GLY A 603 7.91 3.20 27.81
CA GLY A 603 7.19 2.36 28.76
C GLY A 603 5.85 1.85 28.23
N TYR A 604 5.21 2.59 27.31
CA TYR A 604 4.00 2.09 26.63
C TYR A 604 4.31 0.84 25.78
N TYR A 605 5.57 0.69 25.33
CA TYR A 605 6.07 -0.50 24.66
C TYR A 605 6.10 -1.72 25.58
N MET A 606 6.69 -1.54 26.75
CA MET A 606 7.16 -2.61 27.63
C MET A 606 6.08 -2.96 28.65
N ALA A 607 5.34 -1.97 29.14
CA ALA A 607 4.29 -2.14 30.14
C ALA A 607 3.11 -2.98 29.62
N TYR A 608 2.83 -2.96 28.31
CA TYR A 608 1.75 -3.77 27.75
C TYR A 608 2.20 -5.16 27.29
N ASN A 609 3.50 -5.46 27.27
CA ASN A 609 4.08 -6.78 26.94
C ASN A 609 3.51 -7.44 25.66
N ARG A 610 2.96 -6.64 24.74
CA ARG A 610 2.37 -7.13 23.48
C ARG A 610 3.48 -7.29 22.44
N GLY A 611 4.23 -8.38 22.52
CA GLY A 611 5.02 -8.86 21.38
C GLY A 611 6.50 -9.18 21.61
N ILE A 612 7.12 -8.81 22.74
CA ILE A 612 8.45 -9.34 23.08
C ILE A 612 8.29 -10.63 23.87
N GLU A 613 7.91 -11.70 23.18
CA GLU A 613 8.12 -13.03 23.72
C GLU A 613 9.60 -13.36 23.54
N LEU A 614 10.30 -13.69 24.63
CA LEU A 614 11.73 -14.06 24.57
C LEU A 614 11.98 -15.18 23.54
N GLU A 615 11.01 -16.07 23.38
CA GLU A 615 11.01 -17.19 22.43
C GLU A 615 10.93 -16.74 20.96
N LYS A 616 10.45 -15.52 20.70
CA LYS A 616 10.33 -14.97 19.35
C LYS A 616 11.57 -14.21 18.90
N MET A 617 12.55 -13.95 19.78
CA MET A 617 13.78 -13.23 19.41
C MET A 617 14.53 -13.85 18.22
N PRO A 618 15.43 -13.09 17.55
CA PRO A 618 16.28 -13.65 16.51
C PRO A 618 16.96 -14.94 16.99
N LYS A 619 16.77 -16.01 16.23
CA LYS A 619 17.38 -17.33 16.54
C LYS A 619 18.85 -17.37 16.13
N ASP A 620 19.22 -16.60 15.10
CA ASP A 620 20.60 -16.44 14.67
C ASP A 620 21.39 -15.64 15.72
N PRO A 621 22.52 -16.15 16.24
CA PRO A 621 23.28 -15.49 17.30
C PRO A 621 23.82 -14.11 16.93
N GLU A 622 24.22 -13.90 15.67
CA GLU A 622 24.75 -12.62 15.20
C GLU A 622 23.63 -11.58 15.12
N ALA A 623 22.51 -11.93 14.49
CA ALA A 623 21.31 -11.08 14.44
C ALA A 623 20.79 -10.75 15.85
N LEU A 624 20.83 -11.71 16.78
CA LEU A 624 20.44 -11.52 18.17
C LEU A 624 21.37 -10.54 18.89
N ALA A 625 22.69 -10.70 18.73
CA ALA A 625 23.68 -9.81 19.33
C ALA A 625 23.56 -8.38 18.79
N LEU A 626 23.34 -8.23 17.48
CA LEU A 626 23.14 -6.95 16.82
C LEU A 626 21.87 -6.25 17.33
N TYR A 627 20.75 -6.97 17.38
CA TYR A 627 19.50 -6.47 17.93
C TYR A 627 19.65 -6.04 19.39
N LYS A 628 20.27 -6.87 20.24
CA LYS A 628 20.51 -6.55 21.67
C LYS A 628 21.32 -5.27 21.83
N THR A 629 22.38 -5.13 21.04
CA THR A 629 23.24 -3.93 21.07
C THR A 629 22.46 -2.68 20.69
N LEU A 630 21.73 -2.74 19.56
CA LEU A 630 20.91 -1.63 19.09
C LEU A 630 19.83 -1.26 20.10
N ALA A 631 19.07 -2.22 20.61
CA ALA A 631 18.00 -2.00 21.60
C ALA A 631 18.53 -1.43 22.93
N GLY A 632 19.62 -1.98 23.46
CA GLY A 632 20.24 -1.52 24.70
C GLY A 632 20.82 -0.11 24.58
N ASN A 633 21.58 0.17 23.52
CA ASN A 633 22.20 1.48 23.36
C ASN A 633 21.21 2.58 22.98
N THR A 634 20.17 2.28 22.20
CA THR A 634 19.08 3.25 21.95
C THR A 634 18.31 3.59 23.22
N PHE A 635 18.09 2.62 24.12
CA PHE A 635 17.53 2.89 25.44
C PHE A 635 18.42 3.83 26.27
N ARG A 636 19.71 3.49 26.42
CA ARG A 636 20.67 4.32 27.17
C ARG A 636 20.77 5.73 26.58
N MET A 637 20.85 5.85 25.26
CA MET A 637 20.85 7.12 24.55
C MET A 637 19.64 7.98 24.96
N MET A 638 18.42 7.43 24.90
CA MET A 638 17.23 8.21 25.28
C MET A 638 17.26 8.66 26.74
N MET A 639 17.71 7.81 27.66
CA MET A 639 17.83 8.17 29.09
C MET A 639 18.85 9.28 29.32
N LEU A 640 20.00 9.20 28.67
CA LEU A 640 21.06 10.21 28.75
C LEU A 640 20.62 11.55 28.15
N LEU A 641 19.94 11.53 27.00
CA LEU A 641 19.35 12.72 26.38
C LEU A 641 18.27 13.35 27.28
N ALA A 642 17.43 12.53 27.92
CA ALA A 642 16.41 12.99 28.85
C ALA A 642 17.04 13.65 30.08
N THR A 643 18.03 13.00 30.66
CA THR A 643 18.80 13.51 31.80
C THR A 643 19.44 14.85 31.48
N GLU A 644 20.09 14.96 30.32
CA GLU A 644 20.70 16.20 29.88
C GLU A 644 19.66 17.32 29.67
N HIS A 645 18.52 17.01 29.04
CA HIS A 645 17.45 17.98 28.87
C HIS A 645 16.89 18.47 30.21
N ILE A 646 16.63 17.57 31.15
CA ILE A 646 16.10 17.91 32.48
C ILE A 646 17.12 18.76 33.24
N GLN A 647 18.40 18.39 33.23
CA GLN A 647 19.44 19.16 33.93
C GLN A 647 19.63 20.56 33.33
N ARG A 648 19.56 20.67 32.00
CA ARG A 648 19.67 21.95 31.28
C ARG A 648 18.46 22.86 31.51
N THR A 649 17.25 22.31 31.51
CA THR A 649 16.00 23.11 31.55
C THR A 649 15.41 23.24 32.95
N GLY A 650 15.75 22.33 33.87
CA GLY A 650 15.09 22.19 35.18
C GLY A 650 13.64 21.73 35.07
N LYS A 651 13.22 21.13 33.95
CA LYS A 651 11.81 20.78 33.68
C LYS A 651 11.61 19.30 33.41
N VAL A 652 10.43 18.82 33.82
CA VAL A 652 9.89 17.49 33.54
C VAL A 652 8.43 17.68 33.14
N SER A 653 7.96 16.93 32.13
CA SER A 653 6.59 17.04 31.63
C SER A 653 5.54 16.51 32.60
N ASP A 654 5.75 15.30 33.13
CA ASP A 654 4.90 14.67 34.17
C ASP A 654 5.65 13.54 34.90
N ARG A 655 5.84 13.68 36.23
CA ARG A 655 6.54 12.70 37.07
C ARG A 655 5.85 11.32 37.05
N GLU A 656 4.53 11.30 37.07
CA GLU A 656 3.70 10.08 37.14
C GLU A 656 3.69 9.32 35.83
N VAL A 657 3.91 10.00 34.69
CA VAL A 657 4.05 9.33 33.40
C VAL A 657 5.47 8.77 33.26
N MET A 658 6.47 9.49 33.75
CA MET A 658 7.87 9.18 33.52
C MET A 658 8.36 8.01 34.41
N ARG A 659 8.08 7.99 35.72
CA ARG A 659 8.57 6.91 36.61
C ARG A 659 8.11 5.49 36.22
N PRO A 660 6.81 5.23 35.97
CA PRO A 660 6.33 3.88 35.60
C PRO A 660 6.87 3.40 34.25
N ILE A 661 7.17 4.33 33.34
CA ILE A 661 7.68 4.00 32.02
C ILE A 661 9.05 3.30 32.10
N TYR A 662 9.92 3.75 33.01
CA TYR A 662 11.28 3.21 33.16
C TYR A 662 11.38 2.11 34.22
N ARG A 663 10.49 2.14 35.23
CA ARG A 663 10.34 1.05 36.20
C ARG A 663 9.55 -0.13 35.66
N SER A 664 8.90 0.00 34.50
CA SER A 664 8.38 -1.17 33.79
C SER A 664 9.54 -2.14 33.60
N THR A 665 9.43 -3.30 34.23
CA THR A 665 10.54 -4.20 34.60
C THR A 665 11.34 -4.77 33.43
N MET A 666 10.99 -4.45 32.18
CA MET A 666 11.40 -5.22 31.02
C MET A 666 12.71 -4.78 30.33
N PRO A 667 13.13 -3.51 30.27
CA PRO A 667 14.47 -3.13 29.76
C PRO A 667 15.56 -3.59 30.72
N ILE A 668 15.29 -3.48 32.02
CA ILE A 668 16.14 -4.01 33.08
C ILE A 668 16.09 -5.55 33.07
N ALA A 669 14.92 -6.20 32.92
CA ALA A 669 14.86 -7.66 32.81
C ALA A 669 15.47 -8.20 31.50
N PHE A 670 15.37 -7.45 30.40
CA PHE A 670 16.01 -7.77 29.13
C PHE A 670 17.52 -7.68 29.27
N SER A 671 18.03 -6.59 29.85
CA SER A 671 19.46 -6.46 30.16
C SER A 671 19.93 -7.52 31.17
N GLU A 672 19.16 -7.80 32.22
CA GLU A 672 19.48 -8.82 33.23
C GLU A 672 19.62 -10.24 32.65
N LYS A 673 18.81 -10.58 31.64
CA LYS A 673 18.87 -11.90 31.01
C LYS A 673 19.90 -12.01 29.90
N HIS A 674 20.38 -10.89 29.35
CA HIS A 674 21.01 -10.90 28.04
C HIS A 674 22.24 -10.02 27.88
N GLU A 675 22.56 -9.17 28.84
CA GLU A 675 23.75 -8.35 28.85
C GLU A 675 24.77 -8.86 29.87
N SER A 676 26.02 -8.42 29.73
CA SER A 676 27.03 -8.68 30.74
C SER A 676 26.69 -7.96 32.04
N ALA A 677 27.19 -8.46 33.19
CA ALA A 677 27.00 -7.81 34.48
C ALA A 677 27.51 -6.36 34.49
N GLU A 678 28.61 -6.09 33.78
CA GLU A 678 29.18 -4.75 33.63
C GLU A 678 28.22 -3.82 32.85
N THR A 679 27.73 -4.27 31.70
CA THR A 679 26.78 -3.52 30.87
C THR A 679 25.48 -3.23 31.64
N LEU A 680 25.00 -4.20 32.43
CA LEU A 680 23.83 -4.03 33.28
C LEU A 680 24.07 -3.00 34.39
N ALA A 681 25.25 -3.02 35.03
CA ALA A 681 25.61 -2.04 36.07
C ALA A 681 25.62 -0.61 35.50
N LYS A 682 26.19 -0.42 34.31
CA LYS A 682 26.15 0.87 33.60
C LYS A 682 24.73 1.32 33.28
N THR A 683 23.88 0.41 32.81
CA THR A 683 22.46 0.70 32.55
C THR A 683 21.75 1.16 33.83
N LYS A 684 21.97 0.47 34.96
CA LYS A 684 21.40 0.85 36.26
C LYS A 684 21.86 2.24 36.69
N GLN A 685 23.16 2.53 36.56
CA GLN A 685 23.70 3.87 36.85
C GLN A 685 23.01 4.97 36.02
N ILE A 686 22.83 4.77 34.71
CA ILE A 686 22.15 5.74 33.84
C ILE A 686 20.69 5.96 34.27
N VAL A 687 20.00 4.90 34.68
CA VAL A 687 18.62 4.99 35.20
C VAL A 687 18.60 5.78 36.52
N ASP A 688 19.54 5.51 37.43
CA ASP A 688 19.63 6.22 38.71
C ASP A 688 19.96 7.71 38.52
N GLU A 689 20.87 8.05 37.61
CA GLU A 689 21.20 9.43 37.24
C GLU A 689 19.99 10.17 36.66
N TYR A 690 19.21 9.48 35.83
CA TYR A 690 17.97 10.01 35.29
C TYR A 690 16.90 10.22 36.38
N GLU A 691 16.66 9.24 37.26
CA GLU A 691 15.71 9.36 38.38
C GLU A 691 16.11 10.53 39.30
N ALA A 692 17.40 10.67 39.60
CA ALA A 692 17.92 11.79 40.39
C ALA A 692 17.72 13.14 39.70
N ALA A 693 17.87 13.23 38.38
CA ALA A 693 17.60 14.45 37.62
C ALA A 693 16.11 14.82 37.66
N VAL A 694 15.21 13.84 37.53
CA VAL A 694 13.76 14.03 37.66
C VAL A 694 13.42 14.57 39.05
N ASP A 695 13.91 13.91 40.11
CA ASP A 695 13.61 14.31 41.49
C ASP A 695 14.16 15.72 41.79
N ALA A 696 15.38 16.04 41.37
CA ALA A 696 15.96 17.39 41.52
C ALA A 696 15.16 18.48 40.77
N ALA A 697 14.60 18.18 39.60
CA ALA A 697 13.75 19.12 38.86
C ALA A 697 12.37 19.31 39.52
N CYS A 698 11.83 18.27 40.15
CA CYS A 698 10.59 18.35 40.93
C CYS A 698 10.78 19.19 42.20
N ASP A 699 11.88 19.01 42.94
CA ASP A 699 12.15 19.71 44.21
C ASP A 699 12.40 21.21 44.04
N ARG A 700 12.89 21.65 42.87
CA ARG A 700 13.22 23.05 42.56
C ARG A 700 12.02 23.93 42.23
N ARG A 701 10.77 23.44 42.22
CA ARG A 701 9.59 24.31 41.99
C ARG A 701 9.18 25.00 43.30
N PRO A 702 9.48 26.31 43.50
CA PRO A 702 8.96 27.01 44.66
C PRO A 702 7.43 27.04 44.59
N LEU A 703 6.77 26.62 45.67
CA LEU A 703 5.35 26.86 45.89
C LEU A 703 5.12 28.37 45.82
N ARG A 704 4.54 28.86 44.72
CA ARG A 704 4.11 30.26 44.65
C ARG A 704 2.98 30.44 45.65
N TYR A 705 3.20 31.33 46.61
CA TYR A 705 2.24 31.67 47.65
C TYR A 705 0.94 32.17 47.00
N GLY A 706 -0.14 31.40 47.08
CA GLY A 706 -1.46 31.76 46.55
C GLY A 706 -1.90 31.05 45.26
N GLU A 707 -1.03 30.29 44.59
CA GLU A 707 -1.48 29.36 43.54
C GLU A 707 -2.02 28.10 44.24
N GLN A 708 -3.29 27.74 44.01
CA GLN A 708 -3.80 26.45 44.46
C GLN A 708 -2.85 25.36 43.98
N PRO A 709 -2.46 24.38 44.82
CA PRO A 709 -1.55 23.33 44.42
C PRO A 709 -2.12 22.70 43.16
N TYR A 710 -1.46 22.91 42.02
CA TYR A 710 -1.82 22.22 40.79
C TYR A 710 -1.76 20.74 41.13
N PRO A 711 -2.89 20.03 41.24
CA PRO A 711 -2.84 18.64 41.58
C PRO A 711 -2.45 17.94 40.29
N LYS A 712 -1.22 17.41 40.21
CA LYS A 712 -0.92 16.05 39.70
C LYS A 712 0.49 15.80 39.14
N HIS A 713 1.26 16.80 38.69
CA HIS A 713 2.43 16.49 37.84
C HIS A 713 3.79 16.30 38.54
N CYS A 714 3.87 16.63 39.84
CA CYS A 714 5.03 16.33 40.71
C CYS A 714 4.52 16.01 42.12
N GLY A 715 3.53 15.12 42.23
CA GLY A 715 3.01 14.69 43.54
C GLY A 715 4.04 13.84 44.31
N PRO A 716 3.95 13.78 45.65
CA PRO A 716 4.84 12.98 46.51
C PRO A 716 4.96 11.53 46.05
#